data_AF-E6QJV2-F1
#
_entry.id   AF-E6QJV2-F1
#
_cell.length_a   1.000
_cell.length_b   1.000
_cell.length_c   1.000
_cell.angle_alpha   90.00
_cell.angle_beta   90.00
_cell.angle_gamma   90.00
#
_symmetry.space_group_name_H-M   'P 1'
#
loop_
_entity.id
_entity.type
_entity.pdbx_description
1 polymer ?
#
loop_
_entity_poly.entity_id
_entity_poly.type
_entity_poly.pdbx_seq_one_letter_code
_entity_poly.pdbx_strand_id
1 'polypeptide(L)'
;MLFIFISQIITGLCLALYYVPSAETAHTSVAYITKQVAAGAFLRSLHYYGSSAMIIVLGLHFLQTFLYGSFKGKRELLWISGATLSLFVLGMGFTGYLLPWDQKAYFATAVGTNIVGEIPLIGDWLTRLLRGGDTIGTLTLSRFYLAHVFLIPGVIFLFIATHIFLFRKAGAAGPIQEDPIKPKMAPEGFYPRQVLMDMTFAFLIMVGLGFLAYFHPVGLGPIANPADTHFLPRPEWYYLPMFEWLKFWEGPEVVLAVVVVPGLLAALFFLLPFMDRSLERRPWRRPIPVLAVAIVMVGIVYLGIKSEMDDRRDPSTAAQLALQAQQEKAYTAAPFKPYVEAPGGTGPSLLPSGPASPLAAQGRGIFQAHGCSGCHGEVGLGTPAAPNLTGITTKIPQPQLIELLHHPNPAMLAGHMPAVDISPNEMSALLAYLGVVGTSAGNVQAAIMQAGAPSSASGESSGAAPSAPAESSVAAASPAVAAGAQVYQDHGCIGCHGPSATGGRAPALAPLVAKLKDAQLADLIQHPNAKMMAGGMPPFFGSPAQLKSLVAYMRSLKAGSPTAAAPSQQAAAAAPAQNPAQNIVPHPDTANSKQPPSGAAAGKGPSAAAPQTVASKAPAASPGRGFFMNLGCAACHGPSGEGTHFAPSLIGISAKFPGEKLPYLLRHETAKMRAGGMPLITLKDAQLQELVSYLDSLKPAANPAPGGAAPKVAQKQAAPPAASSAAAPSAATPASTRTSAGMTTAESAALSPLAQQGRMIFQRNRCETCHGVDGLEGTVAAPALAGTASLLPANSLEDILRHHTTRMQRGGMPLTNMNAPDMKALVTYIRSMPSTGQAQ
;
A
#
# COMPACT_ATOMS: atom_id res chain seq x y z
N MET A 1 4.56 -15.07 33.53
CA MET A 1 5.42 -14.12 32.79
C MET A 1 6.79 -14.71 32.46
N LEU A 2 7.68 -15.00 33.44
CA LEU A 2 9.07 -15.41 33.17
C LEU A 2 9.23 -16.54 32.11
N PHE A 3 8.43 -17.62 32.20
CA PHE A 3 8.44 -18.69 31.20
C PHE A 3 8.04 -18.24 29.79
N ILE A 4 7.06 -17.32 29.69
CA ILE A 4 6.67 -16.71 28.41
C ILE A 4 7.85 -15.87 27.90
N PHE A 5 8.55 -15.11 28.75
CA PHE A 5 9.70 -14.30 28.33
C PHE A 5 10.84 -15.19 27.81
N ILE A 6 11.18 -16.26 28.53
CA ILE A 6 12.17 -17.25 28.07
C ILE A 6 11.73 -17.89 26.75
N SER A 7 10.44 -18.19 26.56
CA SER A 7 9.91 -18.65 25.28
C SER A 7 10.03 -17.61 24.16
N GLN A 8 9.77 -16.32 24.43
CA GLN A 8 9.98 -15.22 23.47
C GLN A 8 11.46 -15.10 23.06
N ILE A 9 12.39 -15.24 24.01
CA ILE A 9 13.84 -15.24 23.72
C ILE A 9 14.23 -16.45 22.88
N ILE A 10 13.82 -17.67 23.24
CA ILE A 10 14.16 -18.89 22.49
C ILE A 10 13.57 -18.84 21.07
N THR A 11 12.28 -18.52 20.94
CA THR A 11 11.62 -18.41 19.63
C THR A 11 12.21 -17.27 18.80
N GLY A 12 12.48 -16.11 19.41
CA GLY A 12 13.10 -14.96 18.75
C GLY A 12 14.52 -15.26 18.24
N LEU A 13 15.35 -15.95 19.02
CA LEU A 13 16.67 -16.43 18.60
C LEU A 13 16.55 -17.36 17.38
N CYS A 14 15.65 -18.35 17.42
CA CYS A 14 15.45 -19.28 16.31
C CYS A 14 14.89 -18.59 15.04
N LEU A 15 14.09 -17.52 15.18
CA LEU A 15 13.62 -16.71 14.06
C LEU A 15 14.75 -15.82 13.48
N ALA A 16 15.58 -15.24 14.36
CA ALA A 16 16.70 -14.37 13.98
C ALA A 16 17.77 -15.07 13.15
N LEU A 17 17.91 -16.40 13.23
CA LEU A 17 18.79 -17.21 12.36
C LEU A 17 18.43 -17.14 10.86
N TYR A 18 17.19 -16.74 10.53
CA TYR A 18 16.67 -16.71 9.16
C TYR A 18 16.20 -15.31 8.71
N TYR A 19 16.19 -14.33 9.60
CA TYR A 19 15.64 -13.00 9.36
C TYR A 19 16.70 -12.02 8.84
N VAL A 20 16.34 -11.20 7.84
CA VAL A 20 17.26 -10.21 7.24
C VAL A 20 16.72 -8.79 7.48
N PRO A 21 17.42 -7.92 8.24
CA PRO A 21 16.93 -6.59 8.62
C PRO A 21 17.11 -5.51 7.54
N SER A 22 16.77 -5.78 6.27
CA SER A 22 16.65 -4.77 5.20
C SER A 22 15.20 -4.63 4.74
N ALA A 23 14.77 -3.41 4.40
CA ALA A 23 13.42 -3.13 3.89
C ALA A 23 13.12 -3.85 2.56
N GLU A 24 14.15 -4.25 1.83
CA GLU A 24 14.06 -5.03 0.59
C GLU A 24 13.70 -6.50 0.85
N THR A 25 14.26 -7.08 1.93
CA THR A 25 14.33 -8.54 2.12
C THR A 25 13.65 -9.05 3.39
N ALA A 26 13.35 -8.19 4.37
CA ALA A 26 12.74 -8.57 5.63
C ALA A 26 11.42 -9.33 5.43
N HIS A 27 10.49 -8.78 4.65
CA HIS A 27 9.21 -9.40 4.32
C HIS A 27 9.40 -10.80 3.70
N THR A 28 10.31 -10.92 2.72
CA THR A 28 10.62 -12.21 2.10
C THR A 28 11.34 -13.19 3.02
N SER A 29 12.15 -12.72 3.97
CA SER A 29 12.78 -13.57 4.99
C SER A 29 11.74 -14.12 5.98
N VAL A 30 10.76 -13.30 6.37
CA VAL A 30 9.62 -13.73 7.19
C VAL A 30 8.66 -14.64 6.39
N ALA A 31 8.52 -14.43 5.08
CA ALA A 31 7.80 -15.35 4.20
C ALA A 31 8.55 -16.71 4.07
N TYR A 32 9.89 -16.71 4.01
CA TYR A 32 10.70 -17.93 3.99
C TYR A 32 10.57 -18.72 5.31
N ILE A 33 10.71 -18.03 6.44
CA ILE A 33 10.42 -18.57 7.78
C ILE A 33 9.02 -19.20 7.83
N THR A 34 8.01 -18.48 7.35
CA THR A 34 6.61 -18.94 7.47
C THR A 34 6.28 -20.10 6.52
N LYS A 35 6.92 -20.19 5.34
CA LYS A 35 6.48 -21.08 4.25
C LYS A 35 7.46 -22.18 3.85
N GLN A 36 8.73 -22.13 4.29
CA GLN A 36 9.77 -23.08 3.88
C GLN A 36 10.58 -23.65 5.05
N VAL A 37 10.81 -22.89 6.12
CA VAL A 37 11.53 -23.40 7.30
C VAL A 37 10.66 -24.44 8.03
N ALA A 38 11.26 -25.60 8.34
CA ALA A 38 10.58 -26.67 9.07
C ALA A 38 10.07 -26.17 10.43
N ALA A 39 8.77 -26.35 10.68
CA ALA A 39 8.03 -25.78 11.82
C ALA A 39 8.12 -24.23 11.98
N GLY A 40 8.60 -23.49 10.98
CA GLY A 40 8.81 -22.04 11.06
C GLY A 40 7.50 -21.24 11.19
N ALA A 41 6.41 -21.68 10.54
CA ALA A 41 5.06 -21.14 10.77
C ALA A 41 4.63 -21.27 12.25
N PHE A 42 4.80 -22.46 12.83
CA PHE A 42 4.49 -22.73 14.24
C PHE A 42 5.37 -21.89 15.17
N LEU A 43 6.67 -21.81 14.90
CA LEU A 43 7.64 -21.04 15.69
C LEU A 43 7.29 -19.54 15.70
N ARG A 44 6.99 -18.97 14.51
CA ARG A 44 6.56 -17.57 14.36
C ARG A 44 5.22 -17.31 15.06
N SER A 45 4.30 -18.26 14.98
CA SER A 45 2.98 -18.17 15.64
C SER A 45 3.12 -18.24 17.17
N LEU A 46 3.98 -19.12 17.69
CA LEU A 46 4.28 -19.23 19.12
C LEU A 46 4.96 -17.95 19.65
N HIS A 47 5.83 -17.32 18.84
CA HIS A 47 6.38 -16.01 19.15
C HIS A 47 5.28 -14.95 19.22
N TYR A 48 4.47 -14.80 18.18
CA TYR A 48 3.38 -13.82 18.09
C TYR A 48 2.32 -13.96 19.20
N TYR A 49 1.79 -15.17 19.42
CA TYR A 49 0.82 -15.42 20.48
C TYR A 49 1.44 -15.34 21.88
N GLY A 50 2.73 -15.70 22.03
CA GLY A 50 3.47 -15.50 23.27
C GLY A 50 3.63 -14.02 23.63
N SER A 51 3.77 -13.13 22.64
CA SER A 51 3.76 -11.67 22.85
C SER A 51 2.38 -11.19 23.35
N SER A 52 1.29 -11.59 22.68
CA SER A 52 -0.07 -11.29 23.17
C SER A 52 -0.33 -11.85 24.58
N ALA A 53 0.11 -13.07 24.86
CA ALA A 53 0.00 -13.67 26.19
C ALA A 53 0.85 -12.96 27.25
N MET A 54 1.99 -12.38 26.86
CA MET A 54 2.77 -11.52 27.75
C MET A 54 1.95 -10.30 28.19
N ILE A 55 1.27 -9.62 27.27
CA ILE A 55 0.43 -8.46 27.58
C ILE A 55 -0.78 -8.85 28.45
N ILE A 56 -1.45 -9.96 28.15
CA ILE A 56 -2.59 -10.46 28.96
C ILE A 56 -2.14 -10.79 30.39
N VAL A 57 -1.07 -11.58 30.53
CA VAL A 57 -0.58 -11.98 31.86
C VAL A 57 0.03 -10.80 32.61
N LEU A 58 0.57 -9.78 31.92
CA LEU A 58 1.00 -8.52 32.53
C LEU A 58 -0.18 -7.76 33.13
N GLY A 59 -1.28 -7.60 32.38
CA GLY A 59 -2.50 -6.95 32.88
C GLY A 59 -3.09 -7.67 34.10
N LEU A 60 -3.12 -9.01 34.06
CA LEU A 60 -3.53 -9.83 35.20
C LEU A 60 -2.59 -9.68 36.41
N HIS A 61 -1.27 -9.64 36.18
CA HIS A 61 -0.28 -9.45 37.24
C HIS A 61 -0.41 -8.07 37.92
N PHE A 62 -0.68 -7.01 37.15
CA PHE A 62 -0.98 -5.69 37.74
C PHE A 62 -2.30 -5.67 38.48
N LEU A 63 -3.38 -6.22 37.92
CA LEU A 63 -4.67 -6.25 38.59
C LEU A 63 -4.59 -7.04 39.91
N GLN A 64 -3.87 -8.16 39.93
CA GLN A 64 -3.60 -8.94 41.14
C GLN A 64 -2.77 -8.13 42.16
N THR A 65 -1.60 -7.61 41.77
CA THR A 65 -0.71 -6.88 42.69
C THR A 65 -1.35 -5.60 43.25
N PHE A 66 -2.20 -4.93 42.46
CA PHE A 66 -3.00 -3.79 42.89
C PHE A 66 -4.09 -4.17 43.90
N LEU A 67 -4.98 -5.10 43.54
CA LEU A 67 -6.13 -5.48 44.37
C LEU A 67 -5.69 -6.10 45.70
N TYR A 68 -4.66 -6.96 45.68
CA TYR A 68 -4.10 -7.60 46.88
C TYR A 68 -3.22 -6.63 47.71
N GLY A 69 -3.01 -5.40 47.21
CA GLY A 69 -2.16 -4.37 47.82
C GLY A 69 -0.71 -4.83 47.99
N SER A 70 -0.22 -5.68 47.09
CA SER A 70 1.10 -6.33 47.20
C SER A 70 2.27 -5.34 47.03
N PHE A 71 2.01 -4.12 46.58
CA PHE A 71 2.96 -3.00 46.56
C PHE A 71 3.16 -2.32 47.93
N LYS A 72 2.35 -2.65 48.95
CA LYS A 72 2.37 -2.02 50.26
C LYS A 72 3.34 -2.66 51.25
N GLY A 73 3.61 -1.94 52.33
CA GLY A 73 4.75 -2.20 53.20
C GLY A 73 6.04 -1.82 52.46
N LYS A 74 7.14 -2.52 52.73
CA LYS A 74 8.49 -2.24 52.20
C LYS A 74 8.68 -2.68 50.73
N ARG A 75 7.71 -2.39 49.86
CA ARG A 75 7.56 -2.94 48.48
C ARG A 75 7.37 -1.86 47.41
N GLU A 76 7.60 -0.60 47.74
CA GLU A 76 7.46 0.55 46.83
C GLU A 76 8.45 0.46 45.66
N LEU A 77 9.70 0.07 45.94
CA LEU A 77 10.73 -0.19 44.92
C LEU A 77 10.41 -1.42 44.05
N LEU A 78 9.70 -2.41 44.60
CA LEU A 78 9.24 -3.58 43.85
C LEU A 78 8.15 -3.16 42.84
N TRP A 79 7.24 -2.26 43.25
CA TRP A 79 6.26 -1.67 42.33
C TRP A 79 6.94 -0.85 41.22
N ILE A 80 7.86 0.05 41.56
CA ILE A 80 8.57 0.88 40.56
C ILE A 80 9.32 0.00 39.54
N SER A 81 10.06 -1.02 39.99
CA SER A 81 10.76 -1.93 39.07
C SER A 81 9.80 -2.74 38.19
N GLY A 82 8.63 -3.14 38.70
CA GLY A 82 7.58 -3.80 37.92
C GLY A 82 6.93 -2.86 36.90
N ALA A 83 6.67 -1.60 37.27
CA ALA A 83 6.16 -0.56 36.39
C ALA A 83 7.15 -0.27 35.24
N THR A 84 8.44 -0.12 35.54
CA THR A 84 9.49 0.07 34.52
C THR A 84 9.64 -1.14 33.60
N LEU A 85 9.64 -2.38 34.12
CA LEU A 85 9.63 -3.60 33.31
C LEU A 85 8.50 -3.62 32.29
N SER A 86 7.35 -3.05 32.66
CA SER A 86 6.13 -3.13 31.88
C SER A 86 6.11 -2.14 30.72
N LEU A 87 6.75 -0.98 30.87
CA LEU A 87 7.05 -0.09 29.75
C LEU A 87 7.95 -0.79 28.72
N PHE A 88 8.96 -1.56 29.17
CA PHE A 88 9.80 -2.34 28.25
C PHE A 88 9.05 -3.51 27.61
N VAL A 89 8.14 -4.19 28.32
CA VAL A 89 7.29 -5.25 27.74
C VAL A 89 6.33 -4.70 26.68
N LEU A 90 5.74 -3.52 26.90
CA LEU A 90 4.96 -2.82 25.87
C LEU A 90 5.87 -2.40 24.70
N GLY A 91 7.07 -1.88 24.98
CA GLY A 91 8.08 -1.55 23.97
C GLY A 91 8.51 -2.76 23.12
N MET A 92 8.62 -3.95 23.69
CA MET A 92 8.84 -5.20 22.93
C MET A 92 7.69 -5.50 21.98
N GLY A 93 6.44 -5.29 22.40
CA GLY A 93 5.25 -5.44 21.55
C GLY A 93 5.33 -4.57 20.30
N PHE A 94 5.58 -3.26 20.46
CA PHE A 94 5.75 -2.35 19.33
C PHE A 94 6.99 -2.68 18.47
N THR A 95 8.16 -2.88 19.09
CA THR A 95 9.41 -3.02 18.33
C THR A 95 9.53 -4.34 17.57
N GLY A 96 8.83 -5.41 17.97
CA GLY A 96 8.78 -6.67 17.22
C GLY A 96 7.74 -6.66 16.09
N TYR A 97 6.65 -5.92 16.28
CA TYR A 97 5.52 -5.86 15.35
C TYR A 97 5.86 -5.26 13.97
N LEU A 98 6.94 -4.46 13.88
CA LEU A 98 7.41 -3.87 12.62
C LEU A 98 8.32 -4.77 11.77
N LEU A 99 8.92 -5.83 12.35
CA LEU A 99 9.87 -6.73 11.64
C LEU A 99 9.26 -7.48 10.45
N PRO A 100 7.96 -7.89 10.42
CA PRO A 100 7.37 -8.56 9.27
C PRO A 100 7.38 -7.75 7.97
N TRP A 101 7.45 -6.41 8.03
CA TRP A 101 7.52 -5.49 6.89
C TRP A 101 6.42 -5.70 5.81
N ASP A 102 5.24 -6.14 6.24
CA ASP A 102 4.01 -6.09 5.47
C ASP A 102 3.32 -4.71 5.63
N GLN A 103 2.22 -4.48 4.90
CA GLN A 103 1.47 -3.22 5.01
C GLN A 103 1.11 -2.85 6.46
N LYS A 104 0.72 -3.83 7.27
CA LYS A 104 0.27 -3.63 8.66
C LYS A 104 1.44 -3.14 9.52
N ALA A 105 2.60 -3.77 9.38
CA ALA A 105 3.85 -3.41 10.03
C ALA A 105 4.37 -2.02 9.62
N TYR A 106 4.39 -1.71 8.31
CA TYR A 106 4.91 -0.44 7.80
C TYR A 106 4.10 0.77 8.28
N PHE A 107 2.77 0.76 8.05
CA PHE A 107 1.94 1.90 8.44
C PHE A 107 1.83 2.04 9.97
N ALA A 108 1.90 0.95 10.75
CA ALA A 108 2.02 1.04 12.20
C ALA A 108 3.34 1.67 12.66
N THR A 109 4.45 1.42 11.94
CA THR A 109 5.74 2.09 12.19
C THR A 109 5.66 3.59 11.87
N ALA A 110 4.98 3.95 10.79
CA ALA A 110 4.73 5.34 10.43
C ALA A 110 3.91 6.08 11.50
N VAL A 111 2.76 5.53 11.91
CA VAL A 111 1.92 6.11 12.97
C VAL A 111 2.69 6.18 14.30
N GLY A 112 3.34 5.09 14.72
CA GLY A 112 4.08 5.03 15.99
C GLY A 112 5.25 6.03 16.06
N THR A 113 5.96 6.25 14.94
CA THR A 113 7.04 7.27 14.90
C THR A 113 6.50 8.69 14.68
N ASN A 114 5.34 8.90 14.05
CA ASN A 114 4.68 10.21 14.02
C ASN A 114 4.24 10.65 15.43
N ILE A 115 3.67 9.73 16.23
CA ILE A 115 3.27 9.99 17.63
C ILE A 115 4.46 10.45 18.49
N VAL A 116 5.68 9.98 18.19
CA VAL A 116 6.92 10.45 18.85
C VAL A 116 7.30 11.87 18.42
N GLY A 117 6.96 12.28 17.19
CA GLY A 117 7.15 13.65 16.68
C GLY A 117 6.33 14.70 17.43
N GLU A 118 5.14 14.34 17.90
CA GLU A 118 4.24 15.22 18.70
C GLU A 118 4.79 15.56 20.10
N ILE A 119 5.93 15.01 20.52
CA ILE A 119 6.57 15.35 21.78
C ILE A 119 7.23 16.73 21.65
N PRO A 120 6.82 17.75 22.44
CA PRO A 120 7.37 19.10 22.32
C PRO A 120 8.88 19.13 22.63
N LEU A 121 9.58 20.08 22.02
CA LEU A 121 11.03 20.34 22.11
C LEU A 121 11.95 19.25 21.52
N ILE A 122 11.62 17.95 21.65
CA ILE A 122 12.53 16.83 21.30
C ILE A 122 11.97 15.83 20.28
N GLY A 123 10.68 15.93 19.91
CA GLY A 123 10.00 14.96 19.05
C GLY A 123 10.64 14.79 17.68
N ASP A 124 10.95 15.88 16.97
CA ASP A 124 11.65 15.84 15.67
C ASP A 124 12.98 15.08 15.74
N TRP A 125 13.80 15.39 16.75
CA TRP A 125 15.11 14.76 16.96
C TRP A 125 14.95 13.27 17.27
N LEU A 126 14.00 12.92 18.14
CA LEU A 126 13.74 11.54 18.53
C LEU A 126 13.15 10.72 17.37
N THR A 127 12.30 11.31 16.55
CA THR A 127 11.75 10.69 15.33
C THR A 127 12.85 10.43 14.29
N ARG A 128 13.74 11.39 14.03
CA ARG A 128 14.92 11.16 13.17
C ARG A 128 15.90 10.16 13.76
N LEU A 129 16.03 10.08 15.09
CA LEU A 129 16.84 9.05 15.76
C LEU A 129 16.24 7.64 15.60
N LEU A 130 14.91 7.49 15.68
CA LEU A 130 14.23 6.21 15.45
C LEU A 130 14.23 5.80 13.96
N ARG A 131 13.95 6.73 13.05
CA ARG A 131 13.89 6.46 11.59
C ARG A 131 15.26 6.32 10.95
N GLY A 132 16.24 7.10 11.39
CA GLY A 132 17.56 7.22 10.78
C GLY A 132 17.66 8.17 9.58
N GLY A 133 16.54 8.73 9.16
CA GLY A 133 16.41 9.77 8.15
C GLY A 133 14.99 10.35 8.24
N ASP A 134 14.59 11.18 7.28
CA ASP A 134 13.25 11.77 7.28
C ASP A 134 12.17 10.75 6.80
N THR A 135 12.57 9.73 6.03
CA THR A 135 11.74 8.62 5.54
C THR A 135 11.91 7.32 6.36
N ILE A 136 11.05 6.33 6.13
CA ILE A 136 11.07 5.01 6.79
C ILE A 136 11.60 3.95 5.81
N GLY A 137 12.67 3.25 6.20
CA GLY A 137 13.35 2.25 5.35
C GLY A 137 14.34 1.37 6.12
N THR A 138 15.35 0.82 5.43
CA THR A 138 16.33 -0.13 5.99
C THR A 138 17.05 0.37 7.25
N LEU A 139 17.36 1.67 7.33
CA LEU A 139 18.01 2.25 8.52
C LEU A 139 17.05 2.35 9.73
N THR A 140 15.75 2.48 9.49
CA THR A 140 14.71 2.37 10.52
C THR A 140 14.61 0.94 11.03
N LEU A 141 14.49 -0.01 10.09
CA LEU A 141 14.27 -1.43 10.38
C LEU A 141 15.44 -2.07 11.12
N SER A 142 16.68 -1.77 10.71
CA SER A 142 17.89 -2.26 11.36
C SER A 142 18.09 -1.71 12.77
N ARG A 143 17.76 -0.42 13.02
CA ARG A 143 17.76 0.17 14.37
C ARG A 143 16.72 -0.50 15.28
N PHE A 144 15.49 -0.70 14.80
CA PHE A 144 14.46 -1.38 15.57
C PHE A 144 14.76 -2.88 15.78
N TYR A 145 15.36 -3.57 14.82
CA TYR A 145 15.85 -4.94 14.98
C TYR A 145 16.90 -5.05 16.09
N LEU A 146 17.91 -4.18 16.09
CA LEU A 146 18.91 -4.09 17.17
C LEU A 146 18.26 -3.81 18.54
N ALA A 147 17.29 -2.90 18.57
CA ALA A 147 16.53 -2.58 19.78
C ALA A 147 15.73 -3.78 20.31
N HIS A 148 15.03 -4.47 19.41
CA HIS A 148 14.14 -5.58 19.75
C HIS A 148 14.87 -6.87 20.14
N VAL A 149 15.96 -7.22 19.46
CA VAL A 149 16.66 -8.51 19.68
C VAL A 149 17.70 -8.42 20.81
N PHE A 150 18.36 -7.26 20.99
CA PHE A 150 19.47 -7.14 21.92
C PHE A 150 19.22 -6.13 23.05
N LEU A 151 18.92 -4.87 22.73
CA LEU A 151 18.96 -3.79 23.71
C LEU A 151 17.81 -3.88 24.72
N ILE A 152 16.56 -3.96 24.26
CA ILE A 152 15.39 -4.01 25.15
C ILE A 152 15.37 -5.35 25.94
N PRO A 153 15.62 -6.53 25.34
CA PRO A 153 15.76 -7.77 26.10
C PRO A 153 16.85 -7.73 27.17
N GLY A 154 18.03 -7.16 26.87
CA GLY A 154 19.12 -7.03 27.84
C GLY A 154 18.73 -6.17 29.05
N VAL A 155 18.04 -5.06 28.81
CA VAL A 155 17.50 -4.20 29.89
C VAL A 155 16.38 -4.92 30.66
N ILE A 156 15.51 -5.69 29.99
CA ILE A 156 14.50 -6.52 30.66
C ILE A 156 15.17 -7.57 31.56
N PHE A 157 16.21 -8.27 31.11
CA PHE A 157 16.95 -9.23 31.96
C PHE A 157 17.54 -8.56 33.21
N LEU A 158 18.16 -7.39 33.05
CA LEU A 158 18.69 -6.60 34.18
C LEU A 158 17.58 -6.23 35.17
N PHE A 159 16.46 -5.69 34.69
CA PHE A 159 15.34 -5.31 35.54
C PHE A 159 14.60 -6.50 36.16
N ILE A 160 14.52 -7.66 35.49
CA ILE A 160 14.00 -8.92 36.07
C ILE A 160 14.88 -9.34 37.25
N ALA A 161 16.21 -9.31 37.11
CA ALA A 161 17.12 -9.62 38.20
C ALA A 161 16.94 -8.67 39.38
N THR A 162 16.85 -7.36 39.13
CA THR A 162 16.54 -6.32 40.14
C THR A 162 15.19 -6.57 40.83
N HIS A 163 14.14 -6.87 40.07
CA HIS A 163 12.79 -7.09 40.58
C HIS A 163 12.71 -8.36 41.45
N ILE A 164 13.34 -9.46 41.03
CA ILE A 164 13.45 -10.69 41.83
C ILE A 164 14.30 -10.45 43.09
N PHE A 165 15.39 -9.69 43.01
CA PHE A 165 16.19 -9.32 44.18
C PHE A 165 15.38 -8.50 45.20
N LEU A 166 14.64 -7.48 44.74
CA LEU A 166 13.76 -6.68 45.59
C LEU A 166 12.64 -7.53 46.22
N PHE A 167 12.05 -8.45 45.47
CA PHE A 167 11.06 -9.39 45.99
C PHE A 167 11.64 -10.30 47.08
N ARG A 168 12.84 -10.87 46.84
CA ARG A 168 13.53 -11.70 47.85
C ARG A 168 13.91 -10.91 49.10
N LYS A 169 14.20 -9.60 48.99
CA LYS A 169 14.53 -8.71 50.12
C LYS A 169 13.30 -8.25 50.90
N ALA A 170 12.16 -8.04 50.24
CA ALA A 170 10.93 -7.55 50.87
C ALA A 170 9.96 -8.66 51.32
N GLY A 171 10.11 -9.87 50.78
CA GLY A 171 9.25 -11.02 51.03
C GLY A 171 7.86 -10.90 50.39
N ALA A 172 7.19 -12.05 50.23
CA ALA A 172 5.81 -12.11 49.78
C ALA A 172 4.87 -11.29 50.68
N ALA A 173 3.82 -10.71 50.10
CA ALA A 173 2.89 -9.85 50.85
C ALA A 173 1.92 -10.62 51.78
N GLY A 174 1.85 -11.95 51.69
CA GLY A 174 0.92 -12.76 52.47
C GLY A 174 -0.57 -12.49 52.18
N PRO A 175 -1.49 -13.09 52.94
CA PRO A 175 -2.94 -12.92 52.78
C PRO A 175 -3.37 -11.44 52.93
N ILE A 176 -4.41 -11.03 52.20
CA ILE A 176 -4.92 -9.63 52.17
C ILE A 176 -5.33 -9.13 53.58
N GLN A 177 -5.69 -10.06 54.46
CA GLN A 177 -6.11 -9.82 55.83
C GLN A 177 -4.96 -9.50 56.80
N GLU A 178 -3.71 -9.79 56.44
CA GLU A 178 -2.53 -9.59 57.29
C GLU A 178 -1.83 -8.24 57.07
N ASP A 179 -1.14 -7.78 58.13
CA ASP A 179 -0.28 -6.60 58.11
C ASP A 179 0.87 -6.78 57.10
N PRO A 180 1.05 -5.88 56.13
CA PRO A 180 2.04 -6.03 55.06
C PRO A 180 3.50 -5.84 55.54
N ILE A 181 3.73 -5.37 56.76
CA ILE A 181 5.04 -5.13 57.38
C ILE A 181 5.38 -6.23 58.40
N LYS A 182 4.37 -6.73 59.14
CA LYS A 182 4.48 -7.79 60.16
C LYS A 182 3.42 -8.88 59.95
N PRO A 183 3.55 -9.73 58.91
CA PRO A 183 2.68 -10.90 58.73
C PRO A 183 2.78 -11.83 59.95
N LYS A 184 1.69 -12.54 60.27
CA LYS A 184 1.63 -13.49 61.39
C LYS A 184 1.87 -14.93 60.92
N MET A 185 1.53 -15.25 59.68
CA MET A 185 1.85 -16.53 59.08
C MET A 185 3.32 -16.58 58.66
N ALA A 186 4.02 -17.65 59.05
CA ALA A 186 5.36 -17.91 58.55
C ALA A 186 5.31 -18.26 57.04
N PRO A 187 6.27 -17.81 56.21
CA PRO A 187 6.31 -18.20 54.79
C PRO A 187 6.54 -19.71 54.62
N GLU A 188 5.73 -20.36 53.79
CA GLU A 188 6.02 -21.73 53.32
C GLU A 188 7.29 -21.76 52.44
N GLY A 189 7.95 -22.91 52.39
CA GLY A 189 9.09 -23.13 51.50
C GLY A 189 8.67 -23.15 50.02
N PHE A 190 9.38 -22.39 49.18
CA PHE A 190 9.10 -22.30 47.74
C PHE A 190 9.20 -23.66 47.02
N TYR A 191 10.19 -24.47 47.39
CA TYR A 191 10.34 -25.84 46.91
C TYR A 191 9.82 -26.84 47.96
N PRO A 192 9.12 -27.93 47.57
CA PRO A 192 8.73 -28.29 46.20
C PRO A 192 7.38 -27.71 45.76
N ARG A 193 6.50 -27.34 46.71
CA ARG A 193 5.06 -27.14 46.46
C ARG A 193 4.77 -25.99 45.48
N GLN A 194 5.31 -24.79 45.73
CA GLN A 194 5.05 -23.64 44.87
C GLN A 194 5.73 -23.82 43.51
N VAL A 195 6.96 -24.34 43.47
CA VAL A 195 7.65 -24.69 42.21
C VAL A 195 6.79 -25.62 41.35
N LEU A 196 6.23 -26.69 41.92
CA LEU A 196 5.41 -27.65 41.17
C LEU A 196 4.14 -26.98 40.63
N MET A 197 3.44 -26.18 41.43
CA MET A 197 2.28 -25.40 40.96
C MET A 197 2.64 -24.43 39.83
N ASP A 198 3.72 -23.66 40.00
CA ASP A 198 4.21 -22.70 39.01
C ASP A 198 4.61 -23.41 37.70
N MET A 199 5.24 -24.60 37.78
CA MET A 199 5.60 -25.41 36.61
C MET A 199 4.35 -25.95 35.91
N THR A 200 3.35 -26.43 36.65
CA THR A 200 2.09 -26.92 36.06
C THR A 200 1.34 -25.79 35.35
N PHE A 201 1.20 -24.62 35.95
CA PHE A 201 0.55 -23.47 35.29
C PHE A 201 1.36 -22.97 34.08
N ALA A 202 2.69 -22.91 34.17
CA ALA A 202 3.54 -22.56 33.04
C ALA A 202 3.41 -23.57 31.90
N PHE A 203 3.42 -24.87 32.19
CA PHE A 203 3.24 -25.94 31.21
C PHE A 203 1.87 -25.85 30.52
N LEU A 204 0.77 -25.68 31.27
CA LEU A 204 -0.57 -25.54 30.71
C LEU A 204 -0.69 -24.31 29.78
N ILE A 205 -0.08 -23.18 30.16
CA ILE A 205 -0.03 -21.99 29.29
C ILE A 205 0.79 -22.26 28.03
N MET A 206 1.97 -22.89 28.14
CA MET A 206 2.80 -23.21 26.98
C MET A 206 2.16 -24.23 26.04
N VAL A 207 1.45 -25.23 26.57
CA VAL A 207 0.66 -26.20 25.77
C VAL A 207 -0.51 -25.50 25.09
N GLY A 208 -1.24 -24.62 25.78
CA GLY A 208 -2.33 -23.83 25.18
C GLY A 208 -1.84 -22.90 24.06
N LEU A 209 -0.69 -22.24 24.24
CA LEU A 209 -0.06 -21.43 23.20
C LEU A 209 0.47 -22.26 22.04
N GLY A 210 1.03 -23.45 22.30
CA GLY A 210 1.43 -24.40 21.25
C GLY A 210 0.24 -24.91 20.44
N PHE A 211 -0.86 -25.25 21.10
CA PHE A 211 -2.11 -25.65 20.45
C PHE A 211 -2.64 -24.53 19.54
N LEU A 212 -2.72 -23.29 20.06
CA LEU A 212 -3.13 -22.12 19.28
C LEU A 212 -2.20 -21.87 18.07
N ALA A 213 -0.89 -21.91 18.29
CA ALA A 213 0.13 -21.72 17.25
C ALA A 213 0.15 -22.82 16.17
N TYR A 214 -0.38 -24.01 16.47
CA TYR A 214 -0.48 -25.12 15.53
C TYR A 214 -1.79 -25.11 14.73
N PHE A 215 -2.94 -24.92 15.39
CA PHE A 215 -4.26 -24.96 14.74
C PHE A 215 -4.67 -23.62 14.10
N HIS A 216 -4.13 -22.50 14.58
CA HIS A 216 -4.34 -21.17 14.03
C HIS A 216 -3.00 -20.45 13.83
N PRO A 217 -2.19 -20.86 12.83
CA PRO A 217 -0.92 -20.17 12.55
C PRO A 217 -1.16 -18.73 12.09
N VAL A 218 -0.25 -17.83 12.48
CA VAL A 218 -0.33 -16.39 12.15
C VAL A 218 -0.05 -16.12 10.67
N GLY A 219 -0.86 -15.24 10.06
CA GLY A 219 -0.73 -14.86 8.66
C GLY A 219 0.49 -13.98 8.36
N LEU A 220 0.65 -13.61 7.10
CA LEU A 220 1.58 -12.58 6.63
C LEU A 220 0.86 -11.75 5.57
N GLY A 221 0.87 -10.43 5.71
CA GLY A 221 0.28 -9.55 4.70
C GLY A 221 1.09 -9.56 3.38
N PRO A 222 0.56 -8.95 2.30
CA PRO A 222 1.39 -8.55 1.18
C PRO A 222 2.51 -7.59 1.62
N ILE A 223 3.60 -7.53 0.86
CA ILE A 223 4.75 -6.63 1.14
C ILE A 223 4.29 -5.18 1.25
N ALA A 224 4.93 -4.40 2.12
CA ALA A 224 4.63 -2.98 2.28
C ALA A 224 4.77 -2.20 0.96
N ASN A 225 3.77 -1.39 0.64
CA ASN A 225 3.77 -0.38 -0.42
C ASN A 225 3.47 0.99 0.22
N PRO A 226 4.48 1.86 0.43
CA PRO A 226 4.30 3.18 1.02
C PRO A 226 3.36 4.12 0.25
N ALA A 227 3.13 3.84 -1.04
CA ALA A 227 2.23 4.64 -1.89
C ALA A 227 0.76 4.13 -1.88
N ASP A 228 0.43 3.11 -1.09
CA ASP A 228 -0.93 2.58 -0.98
C ASP A 228 -1.81 3.48 -0.07
N THR A 229 -2.49 4.44 -0.69
CA THR A 229 -3.48 5.30 -0.04
C THR A 229 -4.80 4.59 0.28
N HIS A 230 -4.94 3.31 -0.08
CA HIS A 230 -6.12 2.49 0.18
C HIS A 230 -5.90 1.44 1.28
N PHE A 231 -4.77 1.44 1.99
CA PHE A 231 -4.61 0.65 3.19
C PHE A 231 -5.17 1.36 4.43
N LEU A 232 -6.08 0.71 5.15
CA LEU A 232 -6.53 1.13 6.48
C LEU A 232 -5.64 0.50 7.56
N PRO A 233 -4.69 1.24 8.16
CA PRO A 233 -3.95 0.73 9.30
C PRO A 233 -4.89 0.51 10.49
N ARG A 234 -4.74 -0.67 11.10
CA ARG A 234 -5.26 -1.00 12.43
C ARG A 234 -4.12 -1.67 13.21
N PRO A 235 -3.72 -1.18 14.39
CA PRO A 235 -2.66 -1.79 15.18
C PRO A 235 -3.15 -3.08 15.86
N GLU A 236 -2.26 -3.73 16.63
CA GLU A 236 -2.66 -4.88 17.44
C GLU A 236 -3.70 -4.56 18.51
N TRP A 237 -4.42 -5.59 18.95
CA TRP A 237 -5.57 -5.46 19.85
C TRP A 237 -5.27 -4.70 21.15
N TYR A 238 -4.06 -4.82 21.69
CA TYR A 238 -3.61 -4.10 22.89
C TYR A 238 -3.31 -2.61 22.65
N TYR A 239 -3.25 -2.17 21.39
CA TYR A 239 -3.13 -0.76 21.00
C TYR A 239 -4.42 -0.16 20.39
N LEU A 240 -5.44 -0.97 20.06
CA LEU A 240 -6.75 -0.47 19.62
C LEU A 240 -7.36 0.58 20.57
N PRO A 241 -7.30 0.45 21.92
CA PRO A 241 -7.80 1.47 22.83
C PRO A 241 -7.08 2.83 22.69
N MET A 242 -5.77 2.81 22.40
CA MET A 242 -4.96 4.01 22.19
C MET A 242 -5.22 4.62 20.81
N PHE A 243 -5.39 3.79 19.78
CA PHE A 243 -5.78 4.22 18.44
C PHE A 243 -7.16 4.91 18.46
N GLU A 244 -8.13 4.33 19.14
CA GLU A 244 -9.47 4.94 19.31
C GLU A 244 -9.41 6.23 20.13
N TRP A 245 -8.61 6.26 21.21
CA TRP A 245 -8.39 7.48 21.98
C TRP A 245 -7.86 8.64 21.11
N LEU A 246 -6.92 8.37 20.21
CA LEU A 246 -6.32 9.41 19.36
C LEU A 246 -7.29 9.98 18.33
N LYS A 247 -8.36 9.27 17.93
CA LYS A 247 -9.39 9.77 16.99
C LYS A 247 -10.20 10.95 17.55
N PHE A 248 -10.17 11.22 18.85
CA PHE A 248 -10.92 12.32 19.48
C PHE A 248 -10.19 13.67 19.46
N TRP A 249 -8.95 13.73 18.94
CA TRP A 249 -8.07 14.89 19.07
C TRP A 249 -7.54 15.35 17.72
N GLU A 250 -7.73 16.63 17.40
CA GLU A 250 -7.31 17.23 16.14
C GLU A 250 -6.44 18.48 16.37
N GLY A 251 -5.48 18.71 15.48
CA GLY A 251 -4.61 19.88 15.54
C GLY A 251 -3.73 19.92 16.81
N PRO A 252 -3.47 21.10 17.42
CA PRO A 252 -2.49 21.25 18.49
C PRO A 252 -2.87 20.54 19.81
N GLU A 253 -4.14 20.13 19.97
CA GLU A 253 -4.61 19.44 21.17
C GLU A 253 -4.18 17.95 21.21
N VAL A 254 -3.64 17.41 20.09
CA VAL A 254 -3.03 16.07 20.03
C VAL A 254 -1.90 15.91 21.05
N VAL A 255 -1.15 16.97 21.37
CA VAL A 255 -0.11 16.94 22.41
C VAL A 255 -0.69 16.62 23.80
N LEU A 256 -1.93 17.05 24.08
CA LEU A 256 -2.63 16.68 25.32
C LEU A 256 -2.95 15.18 25.34
N ALA A 257 -3.36 14.63 24.19
CA ALA A 257 -3.75 13.23 24.02
C ALA A 257 -2.57 12.24 24.05
N VAL A 258 -1.43 12.65 23.48
CA VAL A 258 -0.22 11.83 23.34
C VAL A 258 0.71 11.96 24.55
N VAL A 259 0.95 13.19 25.02
CA VAL A 259 1.99 13.47 26.03
C VAL A 259 1.37 13.65 27.40
N VAL A 260 0.38 14.54 27.54
CA VAL A 260 -0.08 15.00 28.86
C VAL A 260 -0.95 13.96 29.55
N VAL A 261 -1.99 13.44 28.91
CA VAL A 261 -2.89 12.46 29.55
C VAL A 261 -2.17 11.12 29.81
N PRO A 262 -1.44 10.51 28.86
CA PRO A 262 -0.67 9.29 29.12
C PRO A 262 0.47 9.52 30.13
N GLY A 263 1.14 10.68 30.09
CA GLY A 263 2.17 11.06 31.05
C GLY A 263 1.64 11.22 32.48
N LEU A 264 0.46 11.83 32.66
CA LEU A 264 -0.21 11.94 33.96
C LEU A 264 -0.69 10.58 34.46
N LEU A 265 -1.26 9.73 33.60
CA LEU A 265 -1.66 8.37 33.98
C LEU A 265 -0.44 7.52 34.38
N ALA A 266 0.67 7.62 33.66
CA ALA A 266 1.93 6.98 34.02
C ALA A 266 2.50 7.53 35.34
N ALA A 267 2.49 8.85 35.55
CA ALA A 267 2.94 9.45 36.80
C ALA A 267 2.10 8.98 38.00
N LEU A 268 0.77 8.99 37.89
CA LEU A 268 -0.14 8.45 38.92
C LEU A 268 0.11 6.96 39.18
N PHE A 269 0.38 6.18 38.13
CA PHE A 269 0.69 4.75 38.23
C PHE A 269 2.01 4.48 38.96
N PHE A 270 3.10 5.21 38.63
CA PHE A 270 4.38 5.10 39.34
C PHE A 270 4.32 5.64 40.78
N LEU A 271 3.55 6.70 41.03
CA LEU A 271 3.42 7.34 42.34
C LEU A 271 2.41 6.66 43.28
N LEU A 272 1.58 5.75 42.77
CA LEU A 272 0.56 5.00 43.51
C LEU A 272 0.97 4.52 44.92
N PRO A 273 2.13 3.85 45.14
CA PRO A 273 2.55 3.43 46.49
C PRO A 273 2.78 4.58 47.48
N PHE A 274 3.14 5.77 47.00
CA PHE A 274 3.35 6.97 47.83
C PHE A 274 2.06 7.78 48.08
N MET A 275 1.03 7.52 47.27
CA MET A 275 -0.31 8.10 47.38
C MET A 275 -1.22 7.26 48.29
N ASP A 276 -1.34 5.94 48.06
CA ASP A 276 -2.10 5.03 48.91
C ASP A 276 -1.28 4.59 50.14
N ARG A 277 -0.95 5.58 50.99
CA ARG A 277 -0.17 5.43 52.23
C ARG A 277 -0.84 4.58 53.31
N SER A 278 -2.09 4.16 53.10
CA SER A 278 -2.81 3.32 54.05
C SER A 278 -2.18 1.91 54.08
N LEU A 279 -2.08 1.27 55.25
CA LEU A 279 -1.62 -0.13 55.33
C LEU A 279 -2.74 -1.15 55.04
N GLU A 280 -3.98 -0.69 54.82
CA GLU A 280 -5.14 -1.55 54.53
C GLU A 280 -4.97 -2.27 53.18
N ARG A 281 -5.02 -3.61 53.21
CA ARG A 281 -5.00 -4.53 52.07
C ARG A 281 -6.28 -4.54 51.24
N ARG A 282 -7.44 -4.44 51.89
CA ARG A 282 -8.74 -4.88 51.33
C ARG A 282 -9.26 -3.92 50.25
N PRO A 283 -9.63 -4.39 49.04
CA PRO A 283 -10.13 -3.51 47.95
C PRO A 283 -11.35 -2.67 48.35
N TRP A 284 -12.35 -3.31 48.98
CA TRP A 284 -13.60 -2.69 49.43
C TRP A 284 -13.45 -1.65 50.55
N ARG A 285 -12.26 -1.52 51.15
CA ARG A 285 -11.91 -0.44 52.09
C ARG A 285 -11.03 0.65 51.47
N ARG A 286 -10.74 0.55 50.17
CA ARG A 286 -9.94 1.51 49.39
C ARG A 286 -10.72 1.99 48.15
N PRO A 287 -11.95 2.52 48.31
CA PRO A 287 -12.85 2.78 47.19
C PRO A 287 -12.26 3.79 46.19
N ILE A 288 -11.54 4.82 46.64
CA ILE A 288 -10.99 5.86 45.76
C ILE A 288 -9.98 5.28 44.73
N PRO A 289 -8.85 4.65 45.14
CA PRO A 289 -7.91 4.09 44.15
C PRO A 289 -8.51 2.90 43.38
N VAL A 290 -9.38 2.09 44.00
CA VAL A 290 -10.02 0.96 43.30
C VAL A 290 -10.98 1.46 42.21
N LEU A 291 -11.77 2.51 42.47
CA LEU A 291 -12.62 3.15 41.48
C LEU A 291 -11.78 3.82 40.37
N ALA A 292 -10.67 4.50 40.71
CA ALA A 292 -9.79 5.11 39.72
C ALA A 292 -9.19 4.06 38.75
N VAL A 293 -8.66 2.95 39.27
CA VAL A 293 -8.15 1.84 38.43
C VAL A 293 -9.28 1.16 37.66
N ALA A 294 -10.47 0.99 38.26
CA ALA A 294 -11.63 0.43 37.56
C ALA A 294 -12.08 1.33 36.40
N ILE A 295 -12.12 2.66 36.56
CA ILE A 295 -12.45 3.61 35.49
C ILE A 295 -11.42 3.52 34.35
N VAL A 296 -10.12 3.45 34.66
CA VAL A 296 -9.09 3.30 33.62
C VAL A 296 -9.22 1.96 32.89
N MET A 297 -9.39 0.85 33.61
CA MET A 297 -9.55 -0.48 33.00
C MET A 297 -10.82 -0.60 32.15
N VAL A 298 -11.96 -0.10 32.65
CA VAL A 298 -13.22 -0.05 31.90
C VAL A 298 -13.10 0.89 30.70
N GLY A 299 -12.41 2.02 30.82
CA GLY A 299 -12.15 2.94 29.72
C GLY A 299 -11.31 2.31 28.60
N ILE A 300 -10.24 1.59 28.94
CA ILE A 300 -9.40 0.85 27.99
C ILE A 300 -10.22 -0.23 27.26
N VAL A 301 -11.00 -1.03 28.00
CA VAL A 301 -11.86 -2.07 27.42
C VAL A 301 -12.96 -1.46 26.53
N TYR A 302 -13.60 -0.38 26.98
CA TYR A 302 -14.62 0.36 26.23
C TYR A 302 -14.06 0.95 24.93
N LEU A 303 -12.88 1.56 24.94
CA LEU A 303 -12.25 2.14 23.74
C LEU A 303 -11.83 1.06 22.74
N GLY A 304 -11.30 -0.09 23.20
CA GLY A 304 -11.02 -1.23 22.33
C GLY A 304 -12.28 -1.77 21.67
N ILE A 305 -13.34 -2.00 22.45
CA ILE A 305 -14.65 -2.44 21.94
C ILE A 305 -15.27 -1.40 20.99
N LYS A 306 -15.15 -0.10 21.30
CA LYS A 306 -15.65 0.99 20.45
C LYS A 306 -14.94 0.98 19.09
N SER A 307 -13.61 0.84 19.05
CA SER A 307 -12.87 0.75 17.78
C SER A 307 -13.42 -0.37 16.90
N GLU A 308 -13.56 -1.58 17.45
CA GLU A 308 -14.11 -2.71 16.70
C GLU A 308 -15.58 -2.52 16.32
N MET A 309 -16.40 -1.91 17.18
CA MET A 309 -17.81 -1.67 16.88
C MET A 309 -17.97 -0.65 15.76
N ASP A 310 -17.19 0.43 15.75
CA ASP A 310 -17.30 1.48 14.74
C ASP A 310 -16.67 1.04 13.40
N ASP A 311 -15.56 0.29 13.44
CA ASP A 311 -14.98 -0.38 12.26
C ASP A 311 -15.94 -1.40 11.61
N ARG A 312 -16.87 -1.98 12.38
CA ARG A 312 -17.94 -2.89 11.88
C ARG A 312 -19.23 -2.15 11.48
N ARG A 313 -19.44 -0.90 11.91
CA ARG A 313 -20.65 -0.11 11.67
C ARG A 313 -20.58 0.68 10.37
N ASP A 314 -19.40 1.23 10.04
CA ASP A 314 -19.17 1.85 8.74
C ASP A 314 -19.04 0.76 7.65
N PRO A 315 -19.95 0.67 6.66
CA PRO A 315 -19.87 -0.34 5.62
C PRO A 315 -18.61 -0.21 4.74
N SER A 316 -18.03 0.99 4.63
CA SER A 316 -16.85 1.23 3.80
C SER A 316 -15.58 0.70 4.49
N THR A 317 -15.32 1.12 5.74
CA THR A 317 -14.27 0.53 6.59
C THR A 317 -14.42 -0.98 6.71
N ALA A 318 -15.64 -1.49 6.98
CA ALA A 318 -15.87 -2.93 7.14
C ALA A 318 -15.52 -3.73 5.87
N ALA A 319 -15.91 -3.25 4.68
CA ALA A 319 -15.58 -3.89 3.41
C ALA A 319 -14.07 -3.83 3.11
N GLN A 320 -13.42 -2.72 3.42
CA GLN A 320 -11.99 -2.50 3.16
C GLN A 320 -11.10 -3.33 4.10
N LEU A 321 -11.47 -3.43 5.39
CA LEU A 321 -10.83 -4.36 6.34
C LEU A 321 -11.06 -5.83 5.96
N ALA A 322 -12.25 -6.18 5.44
CA ALA A 322 -12.52 -7.52 4.94
C ALA A 322 -11.66 -7.86 3.70
N LEU A 323 -11.46 -6.91 2.78
CA LEU A 323 -10.57 -7.06 1.62
C LEU A 323 -9.11 -7.25 2.06
N GLN A 324 -8.62 -6.45 3.02
CA GLN A 324 -7.28 -6.61 3.60
C GLN A 324 -7.09 -8.00 4.25
N ALA A 325 -8.08 -8.47 5.00
CA ALA A 325 -8.05 -9.81 5.59
C ALA A 325 -8.13 -10.94 4.54
N GLN A 326 -8.75 -10.71 3.39
CA GLN A 326 -8.70 -11.64 2.24
C GLN A 326 -7.32 -11.61 1.56
N GLN A 327 -6.71 -10.43 1.38
CA GLN A 327 -5.36 -10.28 0.83
C GLN A 327 -4.30 -10.96 1.71
N GLU A 328 -4.37 -10.81 3.04
CA GLU A 328 -3.48 -11.49 3.99
C GLU A 328 -3.62 -13.02 3.88
N LYS A 329 -4.85 -13.55 3.87
CA LYS A 329 -5.11 -14.98 3.71
C LYS A 329 -4.63 -15.51 2.36
N ALA A 330 -4.89 -14.78 1.28
CA ALA A 330 -4.45 -15.14 -0.07
C ALA A 330 -2.92 -15.12 -0.19
N TYR A 331 -2.25 -14.09 0.35
CA TYR A 331 -0.80 -14.05 0.38
C TYR A 331 -0.23 -15.17 1.26
N THR A 332 -0.79 -15.43 2.42
CA THR A 332 -0.35 -16.51 3.34
C THR A 332 -0.46 -17.89 2.68
N ALA A 333 -1.58 -18.19 2.01
CA ALA A 333 -1.83 -19.46 1.33
C ALA A 333 -1.07 -19.61 0.00
N ALA A 334 -0.68 -18.51 -0.66
CA ALA A 334 0.11 -18.56 -1.88
C ALA A 334 1.50 -19.19 -1.62
N PRO A 335 2.05 -19.99 -2.56
CA PRO A 335 3.37 -20.59 -2.40
C PRO A 335 4.45 -19.52 -2.18
N PHE A 336 5.53 -19.90 -1.50
CA PHE A 336 6.68 -19.03 -1.32
C PHE A 336 7.26 -18.63 -2.67
N LYS A 337 7.35 -17.32 -2.92
CA LYS A 337 8.18 -16.75 -3.97
C LYS A 337 9.50 -16.37 -3.31
N PRO A 338 10.65 -16.94 -3.73
CA PRO A 338 11.95 -16.50 -3.26
C PRO A 338 12.14 -15.00 -3.44
N TYR A 339 12.93 -14.39 -2.56
CA TYR A 339 13.59 -13.15 -2.93
C TYR A 339 14.62 -13.49 -3.99
N VAL A 340 14.18 -13.41 -5.25
CA VAL A 340 15.07 -12.93 -6.29
C VAL A 340 15.31 -11.47 -5.96
N GLU A 341 16.54 -11.13 -5.60
CA GLU A 341 17.13 -9.89 -6.13
C GLU A 341 16.77 -9.85 -7.62
N ALA A 342 16.43 -8.69 -8.17
CA ALA A 342 16.62 -8.52 -9.61
C ALA A 342 18.14 -8.61 -9.84
N PRO A 343 18.70 -9.71 -10.37
CA PRO A 343 20.14 -9.86 -10.43
C PRO A 343 20.67 -9.01 -11.59
N GLY A 344 21.93 -9.21 -11.95
CA GLY A 344 22.36 -9.07 -13.35
C GLY A 344 21.66 -10.08 -14.29
N GLY A 345 20.32 -10.13 -14.28
CA GLY A 345 19.44 -11.01 -15.04
C GLY A 345 19.56 -12.50 -14.70
N THR A 346 18.77 -13.31 -15.43
CA THR A 346 19.19 -14.66 -15.82
C THR A 346 19.90 -14.61 -17.17
N GLY A 347 20.97 -13.81 -17.24
CA GLY A 347 22.11 -14.14 -18.10
C GLY A 347 23.08 -15.03 -17.32
N PRO A 348 24.06 -15.69 -17.97
CA PRO A 348 25.18 -16.29 -17.25
C PRO A 348 25.96 -15.20 -16.50
N SER A 349 26.61 -15.56 -15.40
CA SER A 349 27.20 -14.65 -14.40
C SER A 349 28.01 -13.50 -15.00
N LEU A 350 27.42 -12.30 -15.00
CA LEU A 350 28.06 -11.03 -15.40
C LEU A 350 27.99 -9.98 -14.29
N LEU A 351 28.40 -10.38 -13.09
CA LEU A 351 29.21 -9.49 -12.25
C LEU A 351 30.68 -9.75 -12.58
N PRO A 352 31.36 -8.89 -13.36
CA PRO A 352 32.79 -8.75 -13.24
C PRO A 352 33.10 -8.30 -11.82
N SER A 353 33.75 -9.15 -11.04
CA SER A 353 34.35 -8.81 -9.74
C SER A 353 35.58 -7.92 -9.97
N GLY A 354 35.33 -6.71 -10.48
CA GLY A 354 36.30 -5.65 -10.68
C GLY A 354 36.01 -4.46 -9.76
N PRO A 355 37.00 -3.58 -9.52
CA PRO A 355 36.82 -2.46 -8.61
C PRO A 355 35.84 -1.44 -9.20
N ALA A 356 34.64 -1.36 -8.63
CA ALA A 356 33.95 -0.08 -8.58
C ALA A 356 34.89 0.92 -7.89
N SER A 357 35.12 2.09 -8.49
CA SER A 357 36.03 3.07 -7.89
C SER A 357 35.52 3.43 -6.48
N PRO A 358 36.40 3.64 -5.48
CA PRO A 358 35.97 4.05 -4.14
C PRO A 358 35.07 5.28 -4.17
N LEU A 359 35.32 6.17 -5.13
CA LEU A 359 34.54 7.36 -5.45
C LEU A 359 33.10 7.04 -5.92
N ALA A 360 32.91 6.05 -6.79
CA ALA A 360 31.57 5.60 -7.21
C ALA A 360 30.83 4.79 -6.12
N ALA A 361 31.56 4.07 -5.27
CA ALA A 361 30.98 3.41 -4.09
C ALA A 361 30.49 4.45 -3.05
N GLN A 362 31.29 5.49 -2.80
CA GLN A 362 30.90 6.66 -1.99
C GLN A 362 29.70 7.38 -2.61
N GLY A 363 29.68 7.57 -3.93
CA GLY A 363 28.58 8.18 -4.68
C GLY A 363 27.24 7.43 -4.54
N ARG A 364 27.25 6.09 -4.48
CA ARG A 364 26.04 5.30 -4.17
C ARG A 364 25.52 5.63 -2.77
N GLY A 365 26.41 5.72 -1.78
CA GLY A 365 26.05 6.10 -0.41
C GLY A 365 25.40 7.48 -0.34
N ILE A 366 25.93 8.46 -1.08
CA ILE A 366 25.35 9.81 -1.20
C ILE A 366 23.97 9.76 -1.89
N PHE A 367 23.85 9.03 -3.00
CA PHE A 367 22.58 8.86 -3.73
C PHE A 367 21.47 8.26 -2.86
N GLN A 368 21.79 7.30 -1.98
CA GLN A 368 20.84 6.74 -1.02
C GLN A 368 20.59 7.68 0.17
N ALA A 369 21.61 8.33 0.72
CA ALA A 369 21.49 9.25 1.86
C ALA A 369 20.64 10.48 1.57
N HIS A 370 20.68 11.01 0.33
CA HIS A 370 19.85 12.13 -0.12
C HIS A 370 18.47 11.68 -0.68
N GLY A 371 18.09 10.41 -0.47
CA GLY A 371 16.76 9.90 -0.81
C GLY A 371 16.47 9.74 -2.30
N CYS A 372 17.45 9.91 -3.19
CA CYS A 372 17.27 9.86 -4.64
C CYS A 372 16.69 8.51 -5.10
N SER A 373 16.99 7.42 -4.40
CA SER A 373 16.43 6.09 -4.67
C SER A 373 14.92 5.98 -4.47
N GLY A 374 14.33 6.81 -3.61
CA GLY A 374 12.87 6.84 -3.39
C GLY A 374 12.08 7.26 -4.63
N CYS A 375 12.70 8.02 -5.54
CA CYS A 375 12.08 8.46 -6.80
C CYS A 375 12.71 7.80 -8.05
N HIS A 376 14.03 7.61 -8.08
CA HIS A 376 14.75 7.04 -9.22
C HIS A 376 15.10 5.55 -9.07
N GLY A 377 14.70 4.90 -7.97
CA GLY A 377 15.03 3.50 -7.64
C GLY A 377 16.45 3.31 -7.10
N GLU A 378 16.68 2.25 -6.32
CA GLU A 378 17.95 1.93 -5.61
C GLU A 378 19.21 1.80 -6.49
N VAL A 379 19.03 1.76 -7.82
CA VAL A 379 20.11 1.70 -8.81
C VAL A 379 19.91 2.71 -9.96
N GLY A 380 19.10 3.75 -9.76
CA GLY A 380 18.88 4.80 -10.77
C GLY A 380 18.12 4.35 -12.03
N LEU A 381 17.48 3.18 -12.02
CA LEU A 381 16.72 2.63 -13.17
C LEU A 381 15.37 3.34 -13.42
N GLY A 382 15.02 4.32 -12.60
CA GLY A 382 13.77 5.06 -12.69
C GLY A 382 12.59 4.33 -12.04
N THR A 383 11.52 5.06 -11.81
CA THR A 383 10.22 4.56 -11.34
C THR A 383 9.10 5.32 -12.08
N PRO A 384 7.81 5.01 -11.87
CA PRO A 384 6.73 5.86 -12.37
C PRO A 384 6.74 7.30 -11.83
N ALA A 385 7.50 7.59 -10.77
CA ALA A 385 7.63 8.93 -10.18
C ALA A 385 8.78 9.77 -10.78
N ALA A 386 9.90 9.15 -11.20
CA ALA A 386 11.03 9.88 -11.78
C ALA A 386 11.85 9.04 -12.79
N PRO A 387 12.44 9.67 -13.83
CA PRO A 387 12.99 8.97 -14.99
C PRO A 387 14.25 8.15 -14.70
N ASN A 388 14.52 7.22 -15.61
CA ASN A 388 15.71 6.38 -15.61
C ASN A 388 16.99 7.20 -15.88
N LEU A 389 17.98 7.06 -15.00
CA LEU A 389 19.24 7.82 -15.00
C LEU A 389 20.40 7.10 -15.71
N THR A 390 20.17 5.96 -16.37
CA THR A 390 21.24 5.23 -17.07
C THR A 390 21.84 6.07 -18.21
N GLY A 391 23.16 6.23 -18.19
CA GLY A 391 23.86 7.14 -19.09
C GLY A 391 23.47 8.62 -18.96
N ILE A 392 22.99 9.09 -17.80
CA ILE A 392 22.64 10.51 -17.62
C ILE A 392 23.85 11.44 -17.87
N THR A 393 25.05 11.01 -17.49
CA THR A 393 26.32 11.71 -17.70
C THR A 393 26.81 11.74 -19.16
N THR A 394 26.24 10.91 -20.05
CA THR A 394 26.49 10.95 -21.50
C THR A 394 25.38 11.67 -22.27
N LYS A 395 24.19 11.81 -21.66
CA LYS A 395 23.07 12.62 -22.15
C LYS A 395 23.19 14.10 -21.78
N ILE A 396 23.82 14.41 -20.63
CA ILE A 396 23.99 15.77 -20.10
C ILE A 396 25.48 15.97 -19.73
N PRO A 397 26.18 16.98 -20.30
CA PRO A 397 27.56 17.30 -19.92
C PRO A 397 27.70 17.60 -18.43
N GLN A 398 28.78 17.14 -17.79
CA GLN A 398 28.95 17.27 -16.33
C GLN A 398 28.71 18.68 -15.76
N PRO A 399 29.18 19.80 -16.36
CA PRO A 399 28.89 21.13 -15.82
C PRO A 399 27.40 21.46 -15.82
N GLN A 400 26.67 21.05 -16.86
CA GLN A 400 25.21 21.23 -16.93
C GLN A 400 24.46 20.26 -16.01
N LEU A 401 25.01 19.08 -15.74
CA LEU A 401 24.43 18.14 -14.78
C LEU A 401 24.62 18.60 -13.33
N ILE A 402 25.76 19.20 -12.99
CA ILE A 402 26.00 19.85 -11.68
C ILE A 402 25.02 21.00 -11.48
N GLU A 403 24.91 21.90 -12.47
CA GLU A 403 23.96 23.03 -12.45
C GLU A 403 22.53 22.53 -12.28
N LEU A 404 22.12 21.49 -13.01
CA LEU A 404 20.78 20.90 -12.93
C LEU A 404 20.49 20.17 -11.60
N LEU A 405 21.52 19.74 -10.87
CA LEU A 405 21.40 19.13 -9.55
C LEU A 405 21.27 20.17 -8.43
N HIS A 406 22.04 21.26 -8.47
CA HIS A 406 21.85 22.40 -7.55
C HIS A 406 20.59 23.21 -7.87
N HIS A 407 20.25 23.35 -9.16
CA HIS A 407 19.13 24.17 -9.63
C HIS A 407 18.21 23.35 -10.56
N PRO A 408 17.36 22.46 -9.99
CA PRO A 408 16.42 21.66 -10.75
C PRO A 408 15.49 22.51 -11.62
N ASN A 409 15.25 22.06 -12.85
CA ASN A 409 14.40 22.81 -13.78
C ASN A 409 12.90 22.77 -13.35
N PRO A 410 12.03 23.65 -13.89
CA PRO A 410 10.62 23.73 -13.46
C PRO A 410 9.82 22.43 -13.56
N ALA A 411 10.17 21.50 -14.46
CA ALA A 411 9.53 20.19 -14.54
C ALA A 411 10.01 19.24 -13.44
N MET A 412 11.28 19.31 -13.05
CA MET A 412 11.84 18.57 -11.92
C MET A 412 11.31 19.10 -10.58
N LEU A 413 11.16 20.42 -10.44
CA LEU A 413 10.53 21.05 -9.28
C LEU A 413 9.03 20.67 -9.18
N ALA A 414 8.30 20.62 -10.29
CA ALA A 414 6.93 20.10 -10.32
C ALA A 414 6.85 18.60 -9.96
N GLY A 415 7.91 17.84 -10.27
CA GLY A 415 8.14 16.47 -9.80
C GLY A 415 8.60 16.35 -8.34
N HIS A 416 8.65 17.45 -7.58
CA HIS A 416 9.10 17.51 -6.18
C HIS A 416 10.58 17.09 -5.97
N MET A 417 11.42 17.15 -7.02
CA MET A 417 12.85 16.91 -6.86
C MET A 417 13.51 18.11 -6.16
N PRO A 418 14.18 17.91 -4.99
CA PRO A 418 14.87 18.98 -4.29
C PRO A 418 16.19 19.36 -4.98
N ALA A 419 16.71 20.54 -4.63
CA ALA A 419 18.10 20.91 -4.92
C ALA A 419 19.07 19.99 -4.14
N VAL A 420 20.15 19.58 -4.79
CA VAL A 420 21.16 18.65 -4.24
C VAL A 420 22.39 19.42 -3.77
N ASP A 421 22.24 20.14 -2.67
CA ASP A 421 23.33 20.91 -2.06
C ASP A 421 24.25 20.02 -1.21
N ILE A 422 25.33 19.56 -1.85
CA ILE A 422 26.40 18.72 -1.28
C ILE A 422 27.78 19.34 -1.57
N SER A 423 28.83 18.92 -0.85
CA SER A 423 30.17 19.49 -1.08
C SER A 423 30.72 19.12 -2.48
N PRO A 424 31.67 19.90 -3.04
CA PRO A 424 32.25 19.59 -4.36
C PRO A 424 32.86 18.18 -4.46
N ASN A 425 33.41 17.67 -3.36
CA ASN A 425 33.95 16.31 -3.28
C ASN A 425 32.82 15.26 -3.36
N GLU A 426 31.72 15.47 -2.63
CA GLU A 426 30.54 14.60 -2.66
C GLU A 426 29.82 14.66 -4.00
N MET A 427 29.76 15.83 -4.64
CA MET A 427 29.25 15.98 -6.01
C MET A 427 30.12 15.19 -7.00
N SER A 428 31.46 15.21 -6.86
CA SER A 428 32.34 14.38 -7.70
C SER A 428 32.10 12.88 -7.50
N ALA A 429 31.79 12.44 -6.28
CA ALA A 429 31.43 11.07 -5.95
C ALA A 429 30.07 10.67 -6.54
N LEU A 430 29.04 11.50 -6.36
CA LEU A 430 27.72 11.30 -6.92
C LEU A 430 27.75 11.21 -8.45
N LEU A 431 28.52 12.07 -9.12
CA LEU A 431 28.73 12.02 -10.58
C LEU A 431 29.48 10.75 -11.01
N ALA A 432 30.48 10.29 -10.25
CA ALA A 432 31.18 9.03 -10.52
C ALA A 432 30.24 7.82 -10.40
N TYR A 433 29.27 7.85 -9.47
CA TYR A 433 28.22 6.84 -9.38
C TYR A 433 27.22 6.95 -10.54
N LEU A 434 26.68 8.14 -10.83
CA LEU A 434 25.76 8.37 -11.96
C LEU A 434 26.39 8.00 -13.32
N GLY A 435 27.72 8.09 -13.44
CA GLY A 435 28.48 7.64 -14.61
C GLY A 435 28.55 6.12 -14.80
N VAL A 436 28.29 5.32 -13.76
CA VAL A 436 28.24 3.85 -13.83
C VAL A 436 26.83 3.28 -13.64
N VAL A 437 25.81 4.12 -13.46
CA VAL A 437 24.40 3.70 -13.41
C VAL A 437 24.01 3.05 -14.74
N GLY A 438 23.80 1.73 -14.69
CA GLY A 438 23.44 0.88 -15.84
C GLY A 438 24.61 0.37 -16.69
N THR A 439 25.87 0.66 -16.37
CA THR A 439 27.00 0.17 -17.17
C THR A 439 27.44 -1.23 -16.75
N SER A 440 27.36 -2.21 -17.66
CA SER A 440 28.03 -3.50 -17.49
C SER A 440 29.55 -3.35 -17.67
N ALA A 441 30.34 -3.98 -16.81
CA ALA A 441 31.75 -3.63 -16.62
C ALA A 441 32.74 -4.12 -17.71
N GLY A 442 32.26 -4.38 -18.93
CA GLY A 442 33.11 -4.54 -20.11
C GLY A 442 33.61 -3.22 -20.70
N ASN A 443 32.86 -2.12 -20.52
CA ASN A 443 33.13 -0.83 -21.19
C ASN A 443 33.91 0.18 -20.33
N VAL A 444 34.23 -0.14 -19.07
CA VAL A 444 34.89 0.78 -18.13
C VAL A 444 36.26 1.25 -18.64
N GLN A 445 37.02 0.36 -19.30
CA GLN A 445 38.34 0.69 -19.83
C GLN A 445 38.30 1.77 -20.95
N ALA A 446 37.21 1.82 -21.73
CA ALA A 446 37.03 2.83 -22.77
C ALA A 446 36.61 4.19 -22.19
N ALA A 447 35.75 4.19 -21.16
CA ALA A 447 35.30 5.42 -20.50
C ALA A 447 36.44 6.12 -19.74
N ILE A 448 37.30 5.36 -19.06
CA ILE A 448 38.44 5.91 -18.30
C ILE A 448 39.46 6.60 -19.22
N MET A 449 39.73 6.04 -20.42
CA MET A 449 40.71 6.61 -21.35
C MET A 449 40.32 7.97 -21.96
N GLN A 450 39.05 8.39 -21.89
CA GLN A 450 38.61 9.70 -22.38
C GLN A 450 38.58 10.80 -21.31
N ALA A 451 38.79 10.46 -20.03
CA ALA A 451 38.69 11.39 -18.90
C ALA A 451 40.05 11.75 -18.25
N GLY A 452 41.17 11.23 -18.78
CA GLY A 452 42.48 11.30 -18.12
C GLY A 452 43.61 11.81 -19.02
N ALA A 453 43.83 13.13 -19.04
CA ALA A 453 45.09 13.74 -19.46
C ALA A 453 45.41 14.93 -18.54
N PRO A 454 46.47 14.80 -17.72
CA PRO A 454 47.62 15.69 -17.92
C PRO A 454 48.93 14.93 -18.10
N SER A 455 49.99 15.67 -18.46
CA SER A 455 51.27 15.16 -18.96
C SER A 455 52.32 14.84 -17.91
N SER A 456 53.17 13.83 -18.18
CA SER A 456 54.66 13.88 -18.22
C SER A 456 55.41 12.69 -17.55
N ALA A 457 56.70 12.57 -17.91
CA ALA A 457 57.79 11.83 -17.23
C ALA A 457 57.83 10.27 -17.25
N SER A 458 58.38 9.72 -18.34
CA SER A 458 59.52 8.77 -18.40
C SER A 458 59.70 7.63 -17.36
N GLY A 459 59.78 6.39 -17.87
CA GLY A 459 60.39 5.21 -17.21
C GLY A 459 60.47 4.02 -18.20
N GLU A 460 61.58 3.27 -18.21
CA GLU A 460 61.92 2.31 -19.28
C GLU A 460 61.58 0.83 -19.00
N SER A 461 61.55 0.04 -20.10
CA SER A 461 61.65 -1.43 -20.32
C SER A 461 61.80 -2.42 -19.14
N SER A 462 61.47 -3.72 -19.21
CA SER A 462 61.21 -4.70 -20.30
C SER A 462 60.42 -5.89 -19.70
N GLY A 463 59.95 -6.96 -20.37
CA GLY A 463 59.98 -7.42 -21.77
C GLY A 463 59.38 -8.85 -21.88
N ALA A 464 59.53 -9.51 -23.03
CA ALA A 464 59.29 -10.96 -23.28
C ALA A 464 57.89 -11.58 -23.04
N ALA A 465 57.09 -11.61 -24.11
CA ALA A 465 56.44 -12.85 -24.58
C ALA A 465 57.44 -13.59 -25.53
N PRO A 466 57.27 -14.88 -25.96
CA PRO A 466 56.00 -15.62 -26.11
C PRO A 466 56.03 -17.13 -25.79
N SER A 467 54.87 -17.78 -25.86
CA SER A 467 54.65 -19.00 -26.67
C SER A 467 53.19 -19.44 -26.65
N ALA A 468 52.74 -20.04 -27.75
CA ALA A 468 51.44 -20.71 -27.87
C ALA A 468 51.63 -22.04 -28.61
N PRO A 469 50.83 -23.06 -28.32
CA PRO A 469 50.49 -24.11 -29.28
C PRO A 469 49.04 -23.96 -29.76
N ALA A 470 48.77 -24.48 -30.96
CA ALA A 470 47.51 -24.27 -31.67
C ALA A 470 46.40 -25.26 -31.28
N GLU A 471 45.16 -24.73 -31.32
CA GLU A 471 43.94 -25.36 -31.86
C GLU A 471 43.51 -26.76 -31.43
N SER A 472 42.33 -26.81 -30.79
CA SER A 472 41.25 -27.67 -31.30
C SER A 472 39.96 -26.83 -31.39
N SER A 473 39.24 -26.95 -32.51
CA SER A 473 38.18 -26.00 -32.87
C SER A 473 36.78 -26.48 -32.47
N VAL A 474 36.12 -25.72 -31.61
CA VAL A 474 34.66 -25.79 -31.39
C VAL A 474 34.09 -24.43 -31.76
N ALA A 475 33.09 -24.41 -32.66
CA ALA A 475 32.73 -23.23 -33.42
C ALA A 475 32.22 -22.06 -32.55
N ALA A 476 33.00 -20.98 -32.47
CA ALA A 476 32.51 -19.70 -32.00
C ALA A 476 31.40 -19.18 -32.95
N ALA A 477 30.30 -18.69 -32.37
CA ALA A 477 29.22 -18.09 -33.14
C ALA A 477 29.69 -16.79 -33.81
N SER A 478 29.35 -16.60 -35.09
CA SER A 478 29.67 -15.36 -35.83
C SER A 478 29.11 -14.13 -35.10
N PRO A 479 29.77 -12.95 -35.13
CA PRO A 479 29.27 -11.74 -34.49
C PRO A 479 27.82 -11.37 -34.87
N ALA A 480 27.38 -11.69 -36.09
CA ALA A 480 25.98 -11.50 -36.52
C ALA A 480 24.99 -12.42 -35.80
N VAL A 481 25.40 -13.63 -35.42
CA VAL A 481 24.61 -14.58 -34.61
C VAL A 481 24.50 -14.08 -33.16
N ALA A 482 25.58 -13.54 -32.60
CA ALA A 482 25.57 -12.95 -31.26
C ALA A 482 24.66 -11.69 -31.21
N ALA A 483 24.81 -10.78 -32.17
CA ALA A 483 23.93 -9.62 -32.30
C ALA A 483 22.46 -10.01 -32.53
N GLY A 484 22.20 -11.10 -33.26
CA GLY A 484 20.86 -11.62 -33.48
C GLY A 484 20.22 -12.24 -32.24
N ALA A 485 21.01 -12.91 -31.40
CA ALA A 485 20.57 -13.43 -30.11
C ALA A 485 20.13 -12.29 -29.18
N GLN A 486 20.89 -11.19 -29.16
CA GLN A 486 20.55 -10.00 -28.41
C GLN A 486 19.24 -9.37 -28.94
N VAL A 487 19.09 -9.18 -30.25
CA VAL A 487 17.84 -8.68 -30.86
C VAL A 487 16.63 -9.57 -30.52
N TYR A 488 16.80 -10.89 -30.53
CA TYR A 488 15.77 -11.88 -30.15
C TYR A 488 15.38 -11.79 -28.66
N GLN A 489 16.31 -11.40 -27.78
CA GLN A 489 16.06 -11.14 -26.37
C GLN A 489 15.37 -9.79 -26.14
N ASP A 490 15.91 -8.72 -26.73
CA ASP A 490 15.43 -7.33 -26.57
C ASP A 490 13.97 -7.16 -27.02
N HIS A 491 13.53 -7.92 -28.04
CA HIS A 491 12.16 -7.90 -28.56
C HIS A 491 11.25 -8.98 -27.93
N GLY A 492 11.70 -9.62 -26.84
CA GLY A 492 10.87 -10.50 -26.02
C GLY A 492 10.53 -11.88 -26.61
N CYS A 493 11.11 -12.27 -27.75
CA CYS A 493 10.78 -13.51 -28.46
C CYS A 493 10.94 -14.79 -27.60
N ILE A 494 11.88 -14.74 -26.64
CA ILE A 494 12.11 -15.75 -25.61
C ILE A 494 10.82 -16.12 -24.86
N GLY A 495 9.93 -15.15 -24.59
CA GLY A 495 8.71 -15.36 -23.81
C GLY A 495 7.68 -16.30 -24.43
N CYS A 496 7.77 -16.55 -25.75
CA CYS A 496 6.88 -17.47 -26.47
C CYS A 496 7.62 -18.70 -27.01
N HIS A 497 8.82 -18.54 -27.55
CA HIS A 497 9.60 -19.59 -28.23
C HIS A 497 10.73 -20.21 -27.38
N GLY A 498 10.98 -19.68 -26.18
CA GLY A 498 12.03 -20.15 -25.28
C GLY A 498 13.44 -19.61 -25.60
N PRO A 499 14.40 -19.70 -24.66
CA PRO A 499 15.73 -19.09 -24.78
C PRO A 499 16.63 -19.79 -25.80
N SER A 500 16.41 -21.08 -26.06
CA SER A 500 17.07 -21.84 -27.13
C SER A 500 16.20 -21.98 -28.38
N ALA A 501 15.11 -21.21 -28.47
CA ALA A 501 14.13 -21.27 -29.56
C ALA A 501 13.52 -22.67 -29.82
N THR A 502 13.56 -23.53 -28.80
CA THR A 502 13.10 -24.93 -28.76
C THR A 502 11.58 -25.06 -28.60
N GLY A 503 10.86 -23.96 -28.44
CA GLY A 503 9.40 -23.91 -28.29
C GLY A 503 8.95 -23.75 -26.84
N GLY A 504 7.68 -23.39 -26.68
CA GLY A 504 7.03 -23.12 -25.40
C GLY A 504 5.53 -22.93 -25.59
N ARG A 505 5.04 -21.69 -25.48
CA ARG A 505 3.67 -21.34 -25.92
C ARG A 505 3.55 -21.28 -27.46
N ALA A 506 4.67 -21.01 -28.14
CA ALA A 506 4.80 -21.02 -29.59
C ALA A 506 5.75 -22.15 -30.04
N PRO A 507 5.69 -22.62 -31.30
CA PRO A 507 6.44 -23.79 -31.76
C PRO A 507 7.97 -23.58 -31.79
N ALA A 508 8.72 -24.68 -31.79
CA ALA A 508 10.17 -24.66 -32.01
C ALA A 508 10.52 -24.02 -33.37
N LEU A 509 11.48 -23.10 -33.38
CA LEU A 509 11.80 -22.32 -34.58
C LEU A 509 12.71 -23.09 -35.55
N ALA A 510 13.64 -23.92 -35.06
CA ALA A 510 14.56 -24.70 -35.90
C ALA A 510 13.88 -25.47 -37.07
N PRO A 511 12.82 -26.28 -36.88
CA PRO A 511 12.15 -27.00 -37.97
C PRO A 511 11.33 -26.10 -38.92
N LEU A 512 11.09 -24.83 -38.56
CA LEU A 512 10.43 -23.83 -39.41
C LEU A 512 11.46 -23.02 -40.21
N VAL A 513 12.55 -22.58 -39.57
CA VAL A 513 13.70 -21.95 -40.21
C VAL A 513 14.31 -22.86 -41.28
N ALA A 514 14.39 -24.17 -41.03
CA ALA A 514 14.87 -25.16 -42.00
C ALA A 514 14.04 -25.23 -43.31
N LYS A 515 12.81 -24.68 -43.34
CA LYS A 515 11.88 -24.77 -44.48
C LYS A 515 11.68 -23.46 -45.25
N LEU A 516 12.06 -22.32 -44.68
CA LEU A 516 11.92 -20.99 -45.29
C LEU A 516 13.27 -20.48 -45.81
N LYS A 517 13.26 -19.66 -46.88
CA LYS A 517 14.44 -18.89 -47.32
C LYS A 517 14.59 -17.60 -46.50
N ASP A 518 15.79 -17.04 -46.42
CA ASP A 518 16.10 -15.91 -45.52
C ASP A 518 15.20 -14.69 -45.73
N ALA A 519 14.89 -14.34 -46.99
CA ALA A 519 13.96 -13.26 -47.31
C ALA A 519 12.52 -13.55 -46.85
N GLN A 520 12.06 -14.81 -46.95
CA GLN A 520 10.73 -15.23 -46.48
C GLN A 520 10.67 -15.31 -44.94
N LEU A 521 11.79 -15.62 -44.30
CA LEU A 521 11.91 -15.62 -42.85
C LEU A 521 11.93 -14.19 -42.30
N ALA A 522 12.68 -13.28 -42.94
CA ALA A 522 12.68 -11.85 -42.63
C ALA A 522 11.27 -11.25 -42.80
N ASP A 523 10.61 -11.52 -43.92
CA ASP A 523 9.24 -11.07 -44.18
C ASP A 523 8.24 -11.62 -43.15
N LEU A 524 8.30 -12.91 -42.81
CA LEU A 524 7.43 -13.50 -41.77
C LEU A 524 7.67 -12.94 -40.35
N ILE A 525 8.86 -12.39 -40.09
CA ILE A 525 9.22 -11.74 -38.82
C ILE A 525 8.72 -10.29 -38.79
N GLN A 526 8.80 -9.55 -39.90
CA GLN A 526 8.27 -8.19 -40.01
C GLN A 526 6.74 -8.17 -40.20
N HIS A 527 6.18 -9.21 -40.82
CA HIS A 527 4.76 -9.33 -41.18
C HIS A 527 4.20 -10.71 -40.77
N PRO A 528 4.16 -11.05 -39.47
CA PRO A 528 3.62 -12.33 -38.99
C PRO A 528 2.14 -12.45 -39.39
N ASN A 529 1.73 -13.64 -39.84
CA ASN A 529 0.34 -13.83 -40.29
C ASN A 529 -0.68 -13.70 -39.15
N ALA A 530 -1.96 -13.49 -39.50
CA ALA A 530 -3.03 -13.24 -38.52
C ALA A 530 -3.17 -14.31 -37.43
N LYS A 531 -2.83 -15.59 -37.70
CA LYS A 531 -2.85 -16.65 -36.68
C LYS A 531 -1.67 -16.56 -35.71
N MET A 532 -0.52 -16.05 -36.17
CA MET A 532 0.64 -15.76 -35.32
C MET A 532 0.41 -14.49 -34.48
N MET A 533 -0.16 -13.43 -35.07
CA MET A 533 -0.59 -12.24 -34.32
C MET A 533 -1.62 -12.57 -33.25
N ALA A 534 -2.67 -13.35 -33.57
CA ALA A 534 -3.67 -13.80 -32.60
C ALA A 534 -3.09 -14.74 -31.52
N GLY A 535 -1.95 -15.37 -31.78
CA GLY A 535 -1.16 -16.13 -30.80
C GLY A 535 -0.21 -15.27 -29.95
N GLY A 536 -0.21 -13.94 -30.12
CA GLY A 536 0.62 -13.01 -29.37
C GLY A 536 2.00 -12.72 -29.96
N MET A 537 2.28 -13.07 -31.22
CA MET A 537 3.53 -12.70 -31.89
C MET A 537 3.41 -11.31 -32.54
N PRO A 538 4.12 -10.27 -32.05
CA PRO A 538 4.08 -8.94 -32.64
C PRO A 538 4.90 -8.85 -33.94
N PRO A 539 4.60 -7.88 -34.83
CA PRO A 539 5.45 -7.54 -35.96
C PRO A 539 6.80 -6.94 -35.49
N PHE A 540 7.91 -7.33 -36.13
CA PHE A 540 9.25 -6.84 -35.76
C PHE A 540 9.61 -5.50 -36.42
N PHE A 541 9.76 -4.45 -35.60
CA PHE A 541 10.11 -3.10 -36.03
C PHE A 541 11.55 -2.69 -35.67
N GLY A 542 12.54 -3.50 -36.07
CA GLY A 542 13.96 -3.18 -35.93
C GLY A 542 14.61 -2.66 -37.22
N SER A 543 15.83 -2.10 -37.11
CA SER A 543 16.62 -1.66 -38.27
C SER A 543 17.00 -2.83 -39.20
N PRO A 544 17.32 -2.58 -40.49
CA PRO A 544 17.74 -3.63 -41.42
C PRO A 544 18.94 -4.45 -40.95
N ALA A 545 19.85 -3.84 -40.18
CA ALA A 545 20.98 -4.54 -39.56
C ALA A 545 20.54 -5.48 -38.44
N GLN A 546 19.61 -5.05 -37.57
CA GLN A 546 19.06 -5.90 -36.50
C GLN A 546 18.25 -7.07 -37.08
N LEU A 547 17.44 -6.85 -38.12
CA LEU A 547 16.70 -7.89 -38.82
C LEU A 547 17.65 -8.95 -39.44
N LYS A 548 18.71 -8.51 -40.13
CA LYS A 548 19.70 -9.40 -40.75
C LYS A 548 20.44 -10.25 -39.70
N SER A 549 20.80 -9.66 -38.57
CA SER A 549 21.40 -10.37 -37.43
C SER A 549 20.41 -11.37 -36.80
N LEU A 550 19.16 -10.98 -36.57
CA LEU A 550 18.11 -11.85 -36.04
C LEU A 550 17.89 -13.10 -36.92
N VAL A 551 17.83 -12.92 -38.24
CA VAL A 551 17.74 -14.04 -39.20
C VAL A 551 18.99 -14.94 -39.14
N ALA A 552 20.20 -14.35 -39.00
CA ALA A 552 21.43 -15.12 -38.83
C ALA A 552 21.45 -15.93 -37.51
N TYR A 553 20.94 -15.36 -36.42
CA TYR A 553 20.77 -16.09 -35.16
C TYR A 553 19.78 -17.25 -35.31
N MET A 554 18.61 -17.00 -35.89
CA MET A 554 17.61 -18.05 -36.14
C MET A 554 18.14 -19.17 -37.05
N ARG A 555 19.00 -18.85 -38.02
CA ARG A 555 19.73 -19.82 -38.86
C ARG A 555 20.74 -20.69 -38.10
N SER A 556 21.22 -20.27 -36.93
CA SER A 556 22.15 -21.07 -36.12
C SER A 556 21.46 -22.20 -35.33
N LEU A 557 20.13 -22.18 -35.25
CA LEU A 557 19.32 -23.12 -34.46
C LEU A 557 19.22 -24.49 -35.15
N LYS A 558 19.87 -25.52 -34.59
CA LYS A 558 19.76 -26.91 -35.07
C LYS A 558 18.44 -27.54 -34.62
N ALA A 559 17.82 -28.33 -35.50
CA ALA A 559 16.74 -29.24 -35.11
C ALA A 559 17.35 -30.47 -34.41
N GLY A 560 16.76 -30.88 -33.28
CA GLY A 560 17.30 -31.96 -32.44
C GLY A 560 16.80 -33.37 -32.83
N SER A 561 17.60 -34.38 -32.44
CA SER A 561 17.25 -35.81 -32.52
C SER A 561 16.85 -36.37 -31.14
N PRO A 562 16.12 -37.51 -31.06
CA PRO A 562 15.23 -37.77 -29.93
C PRO A 562 15.78 -38.69 -28.81
N THR A 563 15.21 -38.51 -27.61
CA THR A 563 15.02 -39.48 -26.51
C THR A 563 16.21 -40.34 -26.02
N ALA A 564 16.66 -40.06 -24.79
CA ALA A 564 17.31 -41.05 -23.92
C ALA A 564 16.77 -40.95 -22.47
N ALA A 565 16.48 -42.12 -21.89
CA ALA A 565 15.76 -42.33 -20.65
C ALA A 565 16.39 -41.76 -19.36
N ALA A 566 15.54 -41.44 -18.38
CA ALA A 566 15.89 -41.57 -16.97
C ALA A 566 15.67 -43.04 -16.52
N PRO A 567 16.51 -43.61 -15.65
CA PRO A 567 16.41 -45.03 -15.27
C PRO A 567 15.21 -45.30 -14.37
N SER A 568 14.41 -46.30 -14.75
CA SER A 568 13.29 -46.80 -13.95
C SER A 568 13.76 -47.76 -12.85
N GLN A 569 13.35 -47.52 -11.60
CA GLN A 569 13.16 -48.58 -10.62
C GLN A 569 11.67 -48.66 -10.26
N GLN A 570 11.15 -49.89 -10.13
CA GLN A 570 9.73 -50.18 -10.16
C GLN A 570 9.36 -51.24 -9.11
N ALA A 571 8.77 -50.81 -7.99
CA ALA A 571 8.03 -51.65 -7.04
C ALA A 571 7.27 -50.75 -6.04
N ALA A 572 6.15 -51.15 -5.44
CA ALA A 572 5.10 -52.09 -5.84
C ALA A 572 3.92 -51.93 -4.86
N ALA A 573 2.67 -52.07 -5.33
CA ALA A 573 1.44 -52.16 -4.51
C ALA A 573 1.08 -50.93 -3.62
N ALA A 574 -0.18 -50.68 -3.26
CA ALA A 574 -1.45 -51.07 -3.90
C ALA A 574 -2.56 -50.09 -3.48
N ALA A 575 -3.58 -49.95 -4.32
CA ALA A 575 -4.87 -49.37 -3.96
C ALA A 575 -5.98 -50.02 -4.80
N PRO A 576 -7.07 -50.52 -4.20
CA PRO A 576 -8.28 -50.87 -4.93
C PRO A 576 -9.25 -49.68 -4.98
N ALA A 577 -9.82 -49.42 -6.16
CA ALA A 577 -11.10 -48.73 -6.31
C ALA A 577 -12.25 -49.76 -6.09
N GLN A 578 -13.55 -49.56 -6.32
CA GLN A 578 -14.32 -48.77 -7.30
C GLN A 578 -15.80 -48.73 -6.79
N ASN A 579 -16.53 -47.59 -6.80
CA ASN A 579 -17.43 -47.11 -7.89
C ASN A 579 -18.96 -47.44 -7.61
N PRO A 580 -19.97 -47.30 -8.52
CA PRO A 580 -20.98 -46.22 -8.38
C PRO A 580 -22.48 -46.58 -8.61
N ALA A 581 -23.41 -45.62 -8.39
CA ALA A 581 -24.75 -45.42 -9.03
C ALA A 581 -25.37 -44.08 -8.51
N GLN A 582 -25.97 -43.15 -9.28
CA GLN A 582 -27.17 -43.16 -10.17
C GLN A 582 -28.52 -43.25 -9.39
N ASN A 583 -29.61 -42.49 -9.66
CA ASN A 583 -29.97 -41.47 -10.68
C ASN A 583 -31.29 -40.69 -10.28
N ILE A 584 -31.83 -39.81 -11.16
CA ILE A 584 -33.23 -39.29 -11.27
C ILE A 584 -33.60 -37.97 -10.53
N VAL A 585 -34.44 -37.13 -11.18
CA VAL A 585 -34.93 -35.78 -10.80
C VAL A 585 -36.34 -35.56 -11.43
N PRO A 586 -37.38 -35.07 -10.70
CA PRO A 586 -38.01 -33.77 -11.06
C PRO A 586 -38.76 -32.99 -9.93
N HIS A 587 -39.31 -31.82 -10.31
CA HIS A 587 -40.35 -30.99 -9.64
C HIS A 587 -41.80 -31.55 -9.89
N PRO A 588 -42.95 -30.97 -9.40
CA PRO A 588 -43.19 -29.61 -8.84
C PRO A 588 -44.19 -29.43 -7.65
N ASP A 589 -44.27 -28.18 -7.16
CA ASP A 589 -45.43 -27.34 -6.73
C ASP A 589 -46.62 -27.75 -5.82
N THR A 590 -47.04 -26.74 -5.03
CA THR A 590 -48.35 -26.50 -4.32
C THR A 590 -48.78 -27.45 -3.18
N ALA A 591 -49.37 -27.06 -2.03
CA ALA A 591 -50.05 -25.88 -1.43
C ALA A 591 -51.55 -26.12 -1.11
N ASN A 592 -52.08 -25.39 -0.11
CA ASN A 592 -53.43 -25.45 0.54
C ASN A 592 -53.55 -26.29 1.84
N SER A 593 -54.46 -26.01 2.79
CA SER A 593 -55.17 -24.75 3.17
C SER A 593 -55.99 -24.95 4.47
N LYS A 594 -56.43 -23.87 5.14
CA LYS A 594 -57.78 -23.77 5.76
C LYS A 594 -58.20 -22.31 6.02
N GLN A 595 -59.52 -22.08 6.05
CA GLN A 595 -60.25 -20.80 5.93
C GLN A 595 -61.57 -20.85 6.76
N PRO A 596 -62.40 -19.78 6.83
CA PRO A 596 -62.12 -18.34 6.76
C PRO A 596 -62.49 -17.67 8.12
N PRO A 597 -63.69 -17.09 8.46
CA PRO A 597 -64.80 -16.42 7.73
C PRO A 597 -65.08 -14.95 8.15
N SER A 598 -65.63 -14.13 7.23
CA SER A 598 -66.35 -12.84 7.46
C SER A 598 -65.58 -11.66 8.14
N GLY A 599 -65.99 -10.38 8.03
CA GLY A 599 -66.99 -9.78 7.12
C GLY A 599 -67.46 -8.36 7.49
N ALA A 600 -67.15 -7.36 6.64
CA ALA A 600 -67.81 -6.04 6.49
C ALA A 600 -67.71 -4.95 7.60
N ALA A 601 -68.18 -3.75 7.24
CA ALA A 601 -68.49 -2.53 8.03
C ALA A 601 -67.40 -1.44 8.25
N ALA A 602 -67.77 -0.21 7.87
CA ALA A 602 -66.96 1.00 7.71
C ALA A 602 -66.74 1.85 8.99
N GLY A 603 -65.75 2.78 8.96
CA GLY A 603 -65.73 3.92 9.90
C GLY A 603 -64.47 4.81 9.95
N LYS A 604 -64.57 6.04 9.39
CA LYS A 604 -63.87 7.30 9.78
C LYS A 604 -62.32 7.32 9.92
N GLY A 605 -61.64 8.13 9.08
CA GLY A 605 -60.22 8.55 9.25
C GLY A 605 -60.08 9.85 10.09
N PRO A 606 -58.99 10.66 9.95
CA PRO A 606 -57.86 10.63 8.99
C PRO A 606 -56.48 10.49 9.74
N SER A 607 -55.27 10.77 9.25
CA SER A 607 -54.74 11.37 8.01
C SER A 607 -53.25 10.99 7.81
N ALA A 608 -52.80 10.79 6.57
CA ALA A 608 -51.45 11.17 6.07
C ALA A 608 -51.36 10.91 4.56
N ALA A 609 -50.77 11.83 3.78
CA ALA A 609 -50.55 11.66 2.34
C ALA A 609 -49.07 11.44 2.01
N ALA A 610 -48.80 10.55 1.05
CA ALA A 610 -47.50 10.47 0.38
C ALA A 610 -47.35 11.63 -0.64
N PRO A 611 -46.12 12.04 -0.99
CA PRO A 611 -45.88 13.26 -1.76
C PRO A 611 -45.83 13.04 -3.28
N GLN A 612 -45.92 14.13 -4.04
CA GLN A 612 -45.00 14.34 -5.18
C GLN A 612 -44.88 15.80 -5.65
N THR A 613 -43.66 16.13 -6.10
CA THR A 613 -43.26 17.22 -7.02
C THR A 613 -43.76 18.66 -6.81
N VAL A 614 -42.84 19.53 -6.38
CA VAL A 614 -42.44 20.74 -7.16
C VAL A 614 -40.90 20.84 -7.10
N ALA A 615 -40.25 21.26 -8.18
CA ALA A 615 -38.78 21.36 -8.26
C ALA A 615 -38.25 22.72 -7.76
N SER A 616 -37.14 22.71 -7.01
CA SER A 616 -36.42 23.92 -6.60
C SER A 616 -35.27 24.27 -7.55
N LYS A 617 -35.54 25.26 -8.41
CA LYS A 617 -34.63 26.08 -9.24
C LYS A 617 -33.14 26.00 -8.86
N ALA A 618 -32.29 25.58 -9.80
CA ALA A 618 -30.83 25.62 -9.66
C ALA A 618 -30.30 27.08 -9.65
N PRO A 619 -29.24 27.39 -8.89
CA PRO A 619 -28.59 28.69 -8.92
C PRO A 619 -27.76 28.89 -10.20
N ALA A 620 -27.69 30.13 -10.68
CA ALA A 620 -26.84 30.48 -11.82
C ALA A 620 -25.34 30.37 -11.47
N ALA A 621 -24.50 30.14 -12.48
CA ALA A 621 -23.05 30.12 -12.31
C ALA A 621 -22.51 31.52 -12.01
N SER A 622 -22.15 31.78 -10.74
CA SER A 622 -21.43 33.00 -10.36
C SER A 622 -20.02 33.01 -10.99
N PRO A 623 -19.55 34.14 -11.57
CA PRO A 623 -18.17 34.30 -12.04
C PRO A 623 -17.12 33.91 -10.99
N GLY A 624 -17.38 34.21 -9.71
CA GLY A 624 -16.51 33.83 -8.59
C GLY A 624 -16.29 32.32 -8.45
N ARG A 625 -17.25 31.47 -8.87
CA ARG A 625 -17.06 30.02 -8.92
C ARG A 625 -16.06 29.63 -10.02
N GLY A 626 -16.05 30.36 -11.14
CA GLY A 626 -15.06 30.19 -12.19
C GLY A 626 -13.64 30.45 -11.68
N PHE A 627 -13.43 31.55 -10.95
CA PHE A 627 -12.14 31.84 -10.32
C PHE A 627 -11.74 30.79 -9.27
N PHE A 628 -12.69 30.33 -8.44
CA PHE A 628 -12.45 29.29 -7.45
C PHE A 628 -12.00 27.95 -8.07
N MET A 629 -12.55 27.57 -9.24
CA MET A 629 -12.09 26.38 -9.98
C MET A 629 -10.74 26.63 -10.65
N ASN A 630 -10.58 27.76 -11.34
CA ASN A 630 -9.38 28.05 -12.15
C ASN A 630 -8.12 28.30 -11.30
N LEU A 631 -8.27 28.75 -10.05
CA LEU A 631 -7.19 28.86 -9.07
C LEU A 631 -6.87 27.52 -8.36
N GLY A 632 -7.55 26.43 -8.72
CA GLY A 632 -7.34 25.10 -8.13
C GLY A 632 -7.89 24.94 -6.70
N CYS A 633 -8.56 25.95 -6.12
CA CYS A 633 -9.04 25.92 -4.73
C CYS A 633 -9.92 24.71 -4.42
N ALA A 634 -10.68 24.24 -5.42
CA ALA A 634 -11.52 23.05 -5.33
C ALA A 634 -10.76 21.73 -5.09
N ALA A 635 -9.46 21.64 -5.42
CA ALA A 635 -8.66 20.44 -5.16
C ALA A 635 -8.41 20.22 -3.66
N CYS A 636 -8.25 21.31 -2.89
CA CYS A 636 -7.99 21.25 -1.44
C CYS A 636 -9.26 21.48 -0.61
N HIS A 637 -10.19 22.32 -1.08
CA HIS A 637 -11.42 22.69 -0.36
C HIS A 637 -12.70 22.06 -0.92
N GLY A 638 -12.62 21.20 -1.95
CA GLY A 638 -13.78 20.56 -2.56
C GLY A 638 -14.52 21.44 -3.60
N PRO A 639 -15.27 20.83 -4.55
CA PRO A 639 -15.91 21.50 -5.68
C PRO A 639 -17.05 22.49 -5.32
N SER A 640 -17.42 22.59 -4.05
CA SER A 640 -18.38 23.52 -3.47
C SER A 640 -17.85 24.23 -2.22
N GLY A 641 -16.55 24.12 -1.91
CA GLY A 641 -15.94 24.65 -0.69
C GLY A 641 -16.29 23.86 0.58
N GLU A 642 -16.79 22.63 0.45
CA GLU A 642 -17.20 21.76 1.55
C GLU A 642 -16.07 21.35 2.50
N GLY A 643 -14.82 21.40 2.05
CA GLY A 643 -13.62 20.99 2.78
C GLY A 643 -13.17 19.57 2.42
N THR A 644 -11.90 19.28 2.63
CA THR A 644 -11.31 17.94 2.50
C THR A 644 -10.34 17.66 3.65
N HIS A 645 -9.70 16.49 3.66
CA HIS A 645 -8.61 16.21 4.61
C HIS A 645 -7.33 17.03 4.35
N PHE A 646 -7.21 17.71 3.20
CA PHE A 646 -6.10 18.62 2.90
C PHE A 646 -6.34 20.05 3.41
N ALA A 647 -7.57 20.55 3.36
CA ALA A 647 -7.90 21.92 3.77
C ALA A 647 -9.35 22.06 4.27
N PRO A 648 -9.59 22.91 5.29
CA PRO A 648 -10.87 22.99 6.00
C PRO A 648 -12.02 23.51 5.14
N SER A 649 -13.25 23.29 5.60
CA SER A 649 -14.46 23.81 4.97
C SER A 649 -14.44 25.34 4.86
N LEU A 650 -14.84 25.84 3.70
CA LEU A 650 -15.08 27.26 3.42
C LEU A 650 -16.57 27.61 3.49
N ILE A 651 -17.46 26.65 3.73
CA ILE A 651 -18.87 26.91 4.00
C ILE A 651 -18.97 27.74 5.29
N GLY A 652 -19.53 28.95 5.19
CA GLY A 652 -19.64 29.93 6.27
C GLY A 652 -18.38 30.78 6.49
N ILE A 653 -17.36 30.71 5.63
CA ILE A 653 -16.07 31.41 5.86
C ILE A 653 -16.23 32.94 6.02
N SER A 654 -17.15 33.56 5.27
CA SER A 654 -17.45 34.99 5.35
C SER A 654 -18.10 35.42 6.68
N ALA A 655 -18.76 34.51 7.40
CA ALA A 655 -19.24 34.76 8.75
C ALA A 655 -18.11 34.69 9.79
N LYS A 656 -17.05 33.92 9.51
CA LYS A 656 -15.84 33.81 10.34
C LYS A 656 -14.85 34.97 10.10
N PHE A 657 -14.84 35.52 8.88
CA PHE A 657 -13.99 36.66 8.47
C PHE A 657 -14.81 37.75 7.74
N PRO A 658 -15.68 38.49 8.44
CA PRO A 658 -16.55 39.48 7.82
C PRO A 658 -15.81 40.72 7.31
N GLY A 659 -16.31 41.28 6.20
CA GLY A 659 -15.80 42.50 5.57
C GLY A 659 -14.41 42.32 4.93
N GLU A 660 -13.62 43.39 4.89
CA GLU A 660 -12.27 43.45 4.30
C GLU A 660 -11.28 42.41 4.82
N LYS A 661 -11.57 41.74 5.94
CA LYS A 661 -10.73 40.70 6.53
C LYS A 661 -10.56 39.49 5.61
N LEU A 662 -11.60 39.10 4.85
CA LEU A 662 -11.49 37.97 3.91
C LEU A 662 -10.69 38.34 2.65
N PRO A 663 -10.98 39.45 1.92
CA PRO A 663 -10.09 39.94 0.85
C PRO A 663 -8.63 40.11 1.28
N TYR A 664 -8.39 40.66 2.49
CA TYR A 664 -7.04 40.84 3.02
C TYR A 664 -6.33 39.50 3.26
N LEU A 665 -7.00 38.52 3.89
CA LEU A 665 -6.46 37.20 4.17
C LEU A 665 -6.19 36.36 2.91
N LEU A 666 -6.97 36.58 1.83
CA LEU A 666 -6.74 35.96 0.53
C LEU A 666 -5.53 36.56 -0.23
N ARG A 667 -5.08 37.77 0.15
CA ARG A 667 -3.87 38.42 -0.40
C ARG A 667 -2.63 38.33 0.50
N HIS A 668 -2.82 37.99 1.77
CA HIS A 668 -1.78 37.91 2.79
C HIS A 668 -1.99 36.64 3.64
N GLU A 669 -1.91 35.49 2.98
CA GLU A 669 -2.06 34.17 3.60
C GLU A 669 -1.05 33.92 4.73
N THR A 670 -1.53 33.32 5.82
CA THR A 670 -0.69 33.06 7.00
C THR A 670 0.42 32.04 6.69
N ALA A 671 1.50 32.04 7.48
CA ALA A 671 2.58 31.07 7.35
C ALA A 671 2.09 29.61 7.36
N LYS A 672 1.03 29.29 8.15
CA LYS A 672 0.42 27.95 8.19
C LYS A 672 -0.38 27.63 6.91
N MET A 673 -0.98 28.62 6.25
CA MET A 673 -1.67 28.44 4.97
C MET A 673 -0.67 28.24 3.82
N ARG A 674 0.43 29.02 3.79
CA ARG A 674 1.55 28.84 2.86
C ARG A 674 2.22 27.47 3.02
N ALA A 675 2.46 27.03 4.26
CA ALA A 675 3.01 25.69 4.54
C ALA A 675 2.03 24.56 4.17
N GLY A 676 0.71 24.82 4.20
CA GLY A 676 -0.33 23.92 3.70
C GLY A 676 -0.55 23.94 2.18
N GLY A 677 0.36 24.54 1.41
CA GLY A 677 0.32 24.54 -0.06
C GLY A 677 -0.70 25.50 -0.70
N MET A 678 -1.25 26.46 0.05
CA MET A 678 -2.19 27.44 -0.52
C MET A 678 -1.46 28.37 -1.52
N PRO A 679 -1.94 28.49 -2.78
CA PRO A 679 -1.31 29.34 -3.78
C PRO A 679 -1.59 30.83 -3.52
N LEU A 680 -0.67 31.70 -3.96
CA LEU A 680 -0.78 33.15 -3.85
C LEU A 680 -1.87 33.68 -4.80
N ILE A 681 -2.93 34.32 -4.28
CA ILE A 681 -4.09 34.73 -5.10
C ILE A 681 -3.86 36.11 -5.73
N THR A 682 -3.21 36.12 -6.90
CA THR A 682 -2.85 37.33 -7.68
C THR A 682 -4.01 37.89 -8.53
N LEU A 683 -5.21 38.00 -7.94
CA LEU A 683 -6.39 38.56 -8.62
C LEU A 683 -6.47 40.11 -8.51
N LYS A 684 -6.91 40.74 -9.61
CA LYS A 684 -7.31 42.16 -9.63
C LYS A 684 -8.56 42.37 -8.75
N ASP A 685 -8.74 43.58 -8.24
CA ASP A 685 -9.74 43.86 -7.18
C ASP A 685 -11.17 43.42 -7.55
N ALA A 686 -11.62 43.69 -8.77
CA ALA A 686 -12.93 43.25 -9.26
C ALA A 686 -13.09 41.71 -9.27
N GLN A 687 -12.04 40.98 -9.69
CA GLN A 687 -12.05 39.51 -9.74
C GLN A 687 -11.98 38.90 -8.34
N LEU A 688 -11.24 39.52 -7.43
CA LEU A 688 -11.21 39.13 -6.01
C LEU A 688 -12.57 39.34 -5.35
N GLN A 689 -13.25 40.46 -5.67
CA GLN A 689 -14.60 40.72 -5.15
C GLN A 689 -15.63 39.71 -5.67
N GLU A 690 -15.54 39.27 -6.93
CA GLU A 690 -16.36 38.18 -7.47
C GLU A 690 -16.09 36.86 -6.73
N LEU A 691 -14.83 36.50 -6.50
CA LEU A 691 -14.45 35.30 -5.72
C LEU A 691 -15.00 35.36 -4.28
N VAL A 692 -14.86 36.50 -3.60
CA VAL A 692 -15.41 36.72 -2.25
C VAL A 692 -16.94 36.66 -2.23
N SER A 693 -17.62 37.15 -3.27
CA SER A 693 -19.08 37.03 -3.41
C SER A 693 -19.54 35.56 -3.54
N TYR A 694 -18.74 34.73 -4.21
CA TYR A 694 -18.99 33.29 -4.27
C TYR A 694 -18.77 32.63 -2.90
N LEU A 695 -17.70 32.98 -2.18
CA LEU A 695 -17.45 32.43 -0.83
C LEU A 695 -18.54 32.82 0.19
N ASP A 696 -19.13 34.02 0.12
CA ASP A 696 -20.30 34.37 0.96
C ASP A 696 -21.59 33.62 0.55
N SER A 697 -21.69 33.13 -0.68
CA SER A 697 -22.83 32.30 -1.11
C SER A 697 -22.79 30.88 -0.51
N LEU A 698 -21.64 30.43 -0.02
CA LEU A 698 -21.46 29.12 0.60
C LEU A 698 -21.95 29.14 2.06
N LYS A 699 -23.26 28.98 2.28
CA LYS A 699 -23.87 28.99 3.62
C LYS A 699 -24.30 27.58 4.06
N PRO A 700 -24.20 27.23 5.37
CA PRO A 700 -24.57 25.90 5.85
C PRO A 700 -26.04 25.56 5.59
N ALA A 701 -26.31 24.32 5.18
CA ALA A 701 -27.68 23.80 5.09
C ALA A 701 -28.25 23.54 6.49
N ALA A 702 -29.43 24.06 6.80
CA ALA A 702 -30.08 23.86 8.09
C ALA A 702 -30.72 22.46 8.17
N ASN A 703 -30.31 21.67 9.17
CA ASN A 703 -30.94 20.38 9.48
C ASN A 703 -32.31 20.57 10.15
N PRO A 704 -33.31 19.71 9.87
CA PRO A 704 -34.59 19.73 10.56
C PRO A 704 -34.51 19.11 11.97
N ALA A 705 -35.28 19.67 12.90
CA ALA A 705 -35.47 19.16 14.27
C ALA A 705 -36.97 18.88 14.55
N PRO A 706 -37.34 18.06 15.55
CA PRO A 706 -38.62 17.35 15.53
C PRO A 706 -39.79 18.01 16.30
N GLY A 707 -40.99 17.90 15.72
CA GLY A 707 -42.27 17.87 16.44
C GLY A 707 -43.08 19.17 16.53
N GLY A 708 -44.36 19.12 16.16
CA GLY A 708 -45.35 20.18 16.43
C GLY A 708 -46.34 20.45 15.29
N ALA A 709 -47.65 20.45 15.60
CA ALA A 709 -48.79 20.76 14.72
C ALA A 709 -49.65 21.85 15.40
N ALA A 710 -50.47 22.71 14.77
CA ALA A 710 -50.76 23.07 13.37
C ALA A 710 -51.54 24.44 13.38
N PRO A 711 -52.64 24.66 12.62
CA PRO A 711 -52.76 25.04 11.20
C PRO A 711 -53.45 26.42 10.95
N LYS A 712 -53.53 26.92 9.69
CA LYS A 712 -54.81 27.21 8.97
C LYS A 712 -54.74 27.99 7.62
N VAL A 713 -55.64 27.57 6.70
CA VAL A 713 -56.40 28.35 5.67
C VAL A 713 -55.64 28.85 4.42
N ALA A 714 -56.39 29.03 3.32
CA ALA A 714 -55.91 29.20 1.94
C ALA A 714 -56.91 29.97 1.04
N GLN A 715 -56.44 30.47 -0.12
CA GLN A 715 -57.17 30.95 -1.32
C GLN A 715 -56.15 31.19 -2.47
N LYS A 716 -56.49 31.40 -3.75
CA LYS A 716 -57.33 30.70 -4.75
C LYS A 716 -57.09 31.41 -6.13
N GLN A 717 -57.35 30.76 -7.28
CA GLN A 717 -57.42 31.33 -8.66
C GLN A 717 -56.07 31.77 -9.31
N ALA A 718 -55.86 31.72 -10.64
CA ALA A 718 -56.57 31.05 -11.76
C ALA A 718 -55.59 30.79 -12.97
N ALA A 719 -56.08 30.18 -14.06
CA ALA A 719 -55.36 29.80 -15.30
C ALA A 719 -55.85 30.66 -16.52
N PRO A 720 -55.69 30.27 -17.82
CA PRO A 720 -54.75 29.41 -18.56
C PRO A 720 -53.89 30.32 -19.52
N PRO A 721 -53.51 30.00 -20.79
CA PRO A 721 -53.31 28.77 -21.59
C PRO A 721 -51.80 28.62 -22.04
N ALA A 722 -51.31 28.03 -23.15
CA ALA A 722 -51.88 27.42 -24.37
C ALA A 722 -50.94 26.40 -25.10
N ALA A 723 -51.51 25.75 -26.13
CA ALA A 723 -50.99 25.28 -27.44
C ALA A 723 -49.50 25.51 -27.86
N SER A 724 -48.82 24.71 -28.72
CA SER A 724 -49.12 23.47 -29.51
C SER A 724 -47.88 23.14 -30.41
N SER A 725 -47.63 21.97 -31.05
CA SER A 725 -48.06 20.55 -30.94
C SER A 725 -47.34 19.68 -32.01
N ALA A 726 -47.24 18.34 -31.83
CA ALA A 726 -47.00 17.30 -32.88
C ALA A 726 -45.61 17.25 -33.59
N ALA A 727 -45.23 16.21 -34.36
CA ALA A 727 -45.39 14.74 -34.29
C ALA A 727 -44.47 14.04 -35.33
N ALA A 728 -44.27 12.71 -35.25
CA ALA A 728 -43.54 11.89 -36.25
C ALA A 728 -44.47 11.31 -37.34
N PRO A 729 -43.92 10.71 -38.43
CA PRO A 729 -44.03 9.24 -38.57
C PRO A 729 -42.83 8.56 -39.30
N SER A 730 -43.01 7.32 -39.77
CA SER A 730 -42.02 6.40 -40.38
C SER A 730 -42.65 5.59 -41.53
N ALA A 731 -41.86 5.05 -42.49
CA ALA A 731 -42.01 3.67 -43.03
C ALA A 731 -41.16 3.34 -44.29
N ALA A 732 -40.99 2.01 -44.51
CA ALA A 732 -40.96 1.27 -45.79
C ALA A 732 -39.62 0.81 -46.44
N THR A 733 -39.67 -0.42 -46.98
CA THR A 733 -38.67 -1.18 -47.78
C THR A 733 -39.47 -2.13 -48.69
N PRO A 734 -38.94 -2.64 -49.83
CA PRO A 734 -38.43 -4.04 -49.82
C PRO A 734 -37.34 -4.41 -50.89
N ALA A 735 -36.69 -5.57 -50.70
CA ALA A 735 -36.10 -6.56 -51.66
C ALA A 735 -35.44 -6.10 -53.00
N SER A 736 -34.38 -6.72 -53.57
CA SER A 736 -33.76 -8.07 -53.46
C SER A 736 -32.37 -8.03 -54.17
N THR A 737 -31.50 -9.06 -54.36
CA THR A 737 -31.51 -10.52 -54.10
C THR A 737 -30.14 -11.00 -53.52
N ARG A 738 -29.23 -11.61 -54.32
CA ARG A 738 -27.92 -12.17 -53.90
C ARG A 738 -26.94 -12.37 -55.07
N THR A 739 -25.65 -12.19 -54.81
CA THR A 739 -24.51 -12.96 -55.35
C THR A 739 -23.32 -12.85 -54.39
N SER A 740 -22.36 -13.78 -54.43
CA SER A 740 -21.32 -13.90 -53.38
C SER A 740 -19.96 -14.34 -53.90
N ALA A 741 -18.93 -13.47 -53.84
CA ALA A 741 -17.51 -13.81 -53.60
C ALA A 741 -16.58 -12.58 -53.80
N GLY A 742 -15.59 -12.42 -52.91
CA GLY A 742 -14.32 -11.72 -53.19
C GLY A 742 -14.25 -10.20 -53.00
N MET A 743 -13.18 -9.75 -52.32
CA MET A 743 -12.76 -8.35 -52.09
C MET A 743 -13.75 -7.47 -51.27
N THR A 744 -13.32 -6.52 -50.42
CA THR A 744 -11.98 -5.96 -50.15
C THR A 744 -11.57 -6.04 -48.66
N THR A 745 -10.34 -5.62 -48.40
CA THR A 745 -9.66 -5.40 -47.10
C THR A 745 -10.49 -4.75 -45.98
N ALA A 746 -10.30 -5.28 -44.76
CA ALA A 746 -10.36 -4.57 -43.49
C ALA A 746 -9.37 -5.30 -42.55
N GLU A 747 -8.06 -5.04 -42.62
CA GLU A 747 -7.40 -3.86 -42.04
C GLU A 747 -7.69 -3.75 -40.53
N SER A 748 -6.69 -4.09 -39.72
CA SER A 748 -6.70 -3.81 -38.28
C SER A 748 -6.59 -2.30 -38.09
N ALA A 749 -7.75 -1.63 -38.08
CA ALA A 749 -7.83 -0.17 -38.13
C ALA A 749 -6.93 0.44 -37.06
N ALA A 750 -5.91 1.18 -37.50
CA ALA A 750 -5.23 2.11 -36.60
C ALA A 750 -6.30 3.01 -36.00
N LEU A 751 -6.27 3.21 -34.68
CA LEU A 751 -7.16 4.17 -34.01
C LEU A 751 -7.15 5.45 -34.83
N SER A 752 -8.32 5.93 -35.26
CA SER A 752 -8.39 7.16 -36.06
C SER A 752 -7.71 8.31 -35.31
N PRO A 753 -7.18 9.35 -35.97
CA PRO A 753 -6.50 10.44 -35.25
C PRO A 753 -7.36 11.05 -34.13
N LEU A 754 -8.69 11.08 -34.32
CA LEU A 754 -9.68 11.48 -33.33
C LEU A 754 -9.84 10.48 -32.17
N ALA A 755 -9.73 9.17 -32.41
CA ALA A 755 -9.70 8.15 -31.37
C ALA A 755 -8.33 8.09 -30.64
N GLN A 756 -7.21 8.40 -31.30
CA GLN A 756 -5.90 8.55 -30.65
C GLN A 756 -5.90 9.76 -29.71
N GLN A 757 -6.43 10.90 -30.16
CA GLN A 757 -6.71 12.06 -29.30
C GLN A 757 -7.63 11.66 -28.12
N GLY A 758 -8.69 10.89 -28.38
CA GLY A 758 -9.58 10.37 -27.34
C GLY A 758 -8.88 9.48 -26.30
N ARG A 759 -7.91 8.64 -26.70
CA ARG A 759 -7.09 7.83 -25.79
C ARG A 759 -6.18 8.70 -24.92
N MET A 760 -5.54 9.71 -25.50
CA MET A 760 -4.74 10.68 -24.74
C MET A 760 -5.62 11.49 -23.75
N ILE A 761 -6.85 11.82 -24.12
CA ILE A 761 -7.83 12.48 -23.23
C ILE A 761 -8.25 11.54 -22.09
N PHE A 762 -8.51 10.26 -22.38
CA PHE A 762 -8.86 9.24 -21.38
C PHE A 762 -7.77 9.13 -20.30
N GLN A 763 -6.51 8.96 -20.74
CA GLN A 763 -5.34 8.85 -19.87
C GLN A 763 -5.03 10.17 -19.13
N ARG A 764 -5.15 11.33 -19.79
CA ARG A 764 -4.96 12.65 -19.15
C ARG A 764 -5.96 12.90 -18.02
N ASN A 765 -7.18 12.36 -18.12
CA ASN A 765 -8.21 12.47 -17.09
C ASN A 765 -8.22 11.24 -16.13
N ARG A 766 -7.22 10.36 -16.21
CA ARG A 766 -7.05 9.17 -15.38
C ARG A 766 -8.25 8.21 -15.38
N CYS A 767 -8.99 8.13 -16.47
CA CYS A 767 -10.22 7.33 -16.55
C CYS A 767 -9.97 5.83 -16.33
N GLU A 768 -8.76 5.36 -16.61
CA GLU A 768 -8.27 3.99 -16.33
C GLU A 768 -8.28 3.62 -14.84
N THR A 769 -8.24 4.60 -13.93
CA THR A 769 -8.32 4.33 -12.47
C THR A 769 -9.68 3.77 -12.05
N CYS A 770 -10.74 4.06 -12.82
CA CYS A 770 -12.09 3.56 -12.57
C CYS A 770 -12.52 2.48 -13.57
N HIS A 771 -12.10 2.57 -14.84
CA HIS A 771 -12.54 1.68 -15.92
C HIS A 771 -11.50 0.64 -16.36
N GLY A 772 -10.36 0.54 -15.66
CA GLY A 772 -9.28 -0.39 -15.98
C GLY A 772 -8.38 0.12 -17.11
N VAL A 773 -7.27 -0.58 -17.35
CA VAL A 773 -6.26 -0.19 -18.36
C VAL A 773 -6.91 -0.07 -19.75
N ASP A 774 -6.74 1.09 -20.38
CA ASP A 774 -7.38 1.47 -21.65
C ASP A 774 -8.91 1.22 -21.70
N GLY A 775 -9.59 1.19 -20.55
CA GLY A 775 -11.04 0.98 -20.42
C GLY A 775 -11.53 -0.45 -20.70
N LEU A 776 -10.63 -1.43 -20.88
CA LEU A 776 -10.97 -2.73 -21.46
C LEU A 776 -11.54 -3.75 -20.46
N GLU A 777 -11.07 -3.74 -19.21
CA GLU A 777 -11.36 -4.78 -18.22
C GLU A 777 -12.31 -4.31 -17.10
N GLY A 778 -12.47 -3.00 -16.91
CA GLY A 778 -13.23 -2.45 -15.77
C GLY A 778 -12.46 -2.50 -14.45
N THR A 779 -13.12 -2.06 -13.38
CA THR A 779 -12.69 -2.27 -11.99
C THR A 779 -13.91 -2.54 -11.09
N VAL A 780 -13.69 -2.70 -9.78
CA VAL A 780 -14.77 -2.74 -8.78
C VAL A 780 -15.50 -1.38 -8.66
N ALA A 781 -14.87 -0.27 -9.06
CA ALA A 781 -15.46 1.07 -9.01
C ALA A 781 -16.37 1.39 -10.21
N ALA A 782 -16.01 0.93 -11.42
CA ALA A 782 -16.83 1.11 -12.63
C ALA A 782 -16.61 -0.01 -13.66
N PRO A 783 -17.64 -0.40 -14.43
CA PRO A 783 -17.54 -1.48 -15.40
C PRO A 783 -16.61 -1.13 -16.58
N ALA A 784 -16.21 -2.15 -17.34
CA ALA A 784 -15.50 -1.99 -18.59
C ALA A 784 -16.27 -1.09 -19.58
N LEU A 785 -15.53 -0.33 -20.39
CA LEU A 785 -16.06 0.49 -21.47
C LEU A 785 -15.95 -0.19 -22.85
N ALA A 786 -15.17 -1.28 -22.92
CA ALA A 786 -15.23 -2.27 -23.99
C ALA A 786 -16.69 -2.65 -24.32
N GLY A 787 -17.05 -2.64 -25.61
CA GLY A 787 -18.40 -2.98 -26.06
C GLY A 787 -19.50 -1.92 -25.82
N THR A 788 -19.23 -0.80 -25.15
CA THR A 788 -20.24 0.29 -25.01
C THR A 788 -20.80 0.78 -26.35
N ALA A 789 -20.05 0.63 -27.44
CA ALA A 789 -20.45 0.96 -28.80
C ALA A 789 -21.72 0.22 -29.30
N SER A 790 -21.97 -1.00 -28.81
CA SER A 790 -23.16 -1.81 -29.13
C SER A 790 -24.30 -1.66 -28.12
N LEU A 791 -24.02 -1.11 -26.92
CA LEU A 791 -25.00 -0.87 -25.85
C LEU A 791 -25.64 0.52 -25.91
N LEU A 792 -24.92 1.53 -26.41
CA LEU A 792 -25.36 2.92 -26.48
C LEU A 792 -25.02 3.53 -27.85
N PRO A 793 -25.89 4.35 -28.48
CA PRO A 793 -25.51 5.16 -29.63
C PRO A 793 -24.64 6.36 -29.21
N ALA A 794 -23.85 6.92 -30.14
CA ALA A 794 -22.83 7.92 -29.84
C ALA A 794 -23.38 9.15 -29.10
N ASN A 795 -24.53 9.67 -29.54
CA ASN A 795 -25.16 10.85 -28.95
C ASN A 795 -25.61 10.60 -27.49
N SER A 796 -26.07 9.38 -27.17
CA SER A 796 -26.46 9.02 -25.80
C SER A 796 -25.24 8.77 -24.91
N LEU A 797 -24.13 8.29 -25.45
CA LEU A 797 -22.87 8.21 -24.71
C LEU A 797 -22.31 9.61 -24.42
N GLU A 798 -22.36 10.53 -25.38
CA GLU A 798 -22.01 11.95 -25.14
C GLU A 798 -22.94 12.59 -24.10
N ASP A 799 -24.25 12.36 -24.19
CA ASP A 799 -25.23 12.89 -23.25
C ASP A 799 -25.03 12.35 -21.83
N ILE A 800 -24.74 11.05 -21.66
CA ILE A 800 -24.42 10.45 -20.36
C ILE A 800 -23.11 11.00 -19.78
N LEU A 801 -22.10 11.25 -20.62
CA LEU A 801 -20.84 11.87 -20.20
C LEU A 801 -21.04 13.34 -19.81
N ARG A 802 -21.91 14.11 -20.50
CA ARG A 802 -22.19 15.50 -20.11
C ARG A 802 -23.12 15.59 -18.90
N HIS A 803 -24.17 14.75 -18.85
CA HIS A 803 -25.24 14.76 -17.87
C HIS A 803 -25.24 13.47 -17.05
N HIS A 804 -24.23 13.36 -16.18
CA HIS A 804 -23.94 12.19 -15.36
C HIS A 804 -25.18 11.71 -14.58
N THR A 805 -25.49 10.41 -14.67
CA THR A 805 -26.59 9.82 -13.89
C THR A 805 -26.34 9.94 -12.38
N THR A 806 -27.40 9.96 -11.58
CA THR A 806 -27.29 9.99 -10.10
C THR A 806 -26.50 8.81 -9.52
N ARG A 807 -26.37 7.70 -10.27
CA ARG A 807 -25.53 6.55 -9.90
C ARG A 807 -24.04 6.83 -10.15
N MET A 808 -23.70 7.43 -11.29
CA MET A 808 -22.33 7.85 -11.62
C MET A 808 -21.82 8.97 -10.69
N GLN A 809 -22.68 9.94 -10.37
CA GLN A 809 -22.36 11.01 -9.43
C GLN A 809 -22.03 10.48 -8.03
N ARG A 810 -22.76 9.46 -7.54
CA ARG A 810 -22.45 8.76 -6.27
C ARG A 810 -21.20 7.88 -6.34
N GLY A 811 -20.82 7.43 -7.53
CA GLY A 811 -19.57 6.70 -7.77
C GLY A 811 -18.33 7.58 -7.89
N GLY A 812 -18.43 8.89 -7.61
CA GLY A 812 -17.30 9.83 -7.68
C GLY A 812 -16.84 10.18 -9.09
N MET A 813 -17.61 9.84 -10.13
CA MET A 813 -17.24 10.12 -11.52
C MET A 813 -17.15 11.66 -11.74
N PRO A 814 -15.97 12.19 -12.11
CA PRO A 814 -15.75 13.63 -12.19
C PRO A 814 -16.49 14.23 -13.39
N LEU A 815 -17.14 15.39 -13.18
CA LEU A 815 -17.87 16.08 -14.24
C LEU A 815 -16.94 16.42 -15.42
N THR A 816 -17.09 15.68 -16.52
CA THR A 816 -16.33 15.86 -17.77
C THR A 816 -16.78 17.12 -18.52
N ASN A 817 -16.41 18.29 -17.97
CA ASN A 817 -16.60 19.60 -18.58
C ASN A 817 -15.62 19.82 -19.76
N MET A 818 -15.67 18.91 -20.73
CA MET A 818 -14.83 18.92 -21.92
C MET A 818 -15.50 19.72 -23.04
N ASN A 819 -14.68 20.45 -23.77
CA ASN A 819 -15.07 21.14 -25.00
C ASN A 819 -15.65 20.15 -26.04
N ALA A 820 -16.35 20.66 -27.05
CA ALA A 820 -17.00 19.84 -28.06
C ALA A 820 -16.04 18.86 -28.79
N PRO A 821 -14.85 19.27 -29.31
CA PRO A 821 -13.96 18.33 -29.98
C PRO A 821 -13.32 17.29 -29.04
N ASP A 822 -12.92 17.64 -27.82
CA ASP A 822 -12.34 16.68 -26.87
C ASP A 822 -13.36 15.64 -26.41
N MET A 823 -14.62 16.03 -26.16
CA MET A 823 -15.70 15.08 -25.87
C MET A 823 -15.95 14.14 -27.05
N LYS A 824 -16.02 14.69 -28.27
CA LYS A 824 -16.20 13.90 -29.50
C LYS A 824 -15.04 12.93 -29.71
N ALA A 825 -13.81 13.33 -29.39
CA ALA A 825 -12.64 12.47 -29.41
C ALA A 825 -12.75 11.33 -28.39
N LEU A 826 -13.08 11.63 -27.13
CA LEU A 826 -13.27 10.65 -26.05
C LEU A 826 -14.37 9.63 -26.38
N VAL A 827 -15.53 10.10 -26.87
CA VAL A 827 -16.63 9.25 -27.35
C VAL A 827 -16.19 8.39 -28.54
N THR A 828 -15.41 8.93 -29.48
CA THR A 828 -14.88 8.14 -30.61
C THR A 828 -13.92 7.05 -30.13
N TYR A 829 -13.07 7.33 -29.13
CA TYR A 829 -12.15 6.35 -28.55
C TYR A 829 -12.89 5.25 -27.79
N ILE A 830 -13.80 5.60 -26.88
CA ILE A 830 -14.62 4.64 -26.12
C ILE A 830 -15.40 3.72 -27.09
N ARG A 831 -15.94 4.29 -28.18
CA ARG A 831 -16.64 3.49 -29.21
C ARG A 831 -15.73 2.66 -30.11
N SER A 832 -14.42 2.89 -30.11
CA SER A 832 -13.43 2.09 -30.85
C SER A 832 -12.90 0.89 -30.06
N MET A 833 -13.26 0.77 -28.78
CA MET A 833 -12.89 -0.39 -27.96
C MET A 833 -13.65 -1.65 -28.44
N PRO A 834 -12.97 -2.81 -28.58
CA PRO A 834 -13.61 -4.05 -29.01
C PRO A 834 -14.67 -4.50 -27.98
N SER A 835 -15.72 -5.17 -28.44
CA SER A 835 -16.70 -5.80 -27.55
C SER A 835 -16.14 -7.08 -26.96
N THR A 836 -15.74 -7.04 -25.69
CA THR A 836 -15.41 -8.24 -24.90
C THR A 836 -16.68 -9.07 -24.70
N GLY A 837 -16.63 -10.35 -25.07
CA GLY A 837 -17.80 -11.23 -25.16
C GLY A 837 -18.34 -11.76 -23.83
N GLN A 838 -18.34 -10.96 -22.77
CA GLN A 838 -18.82 -11.34 -21.43
C GLN A 838 -19.70 -10.25 -20.83
N ALA A 839 -21.00 -10.29 -21.17
CA ALA A 839 -22.05 -9.49 -20.55
C ALA A 839 -23.38 -10.26 -20.54
N GLN A 840 -23.61 -11.00 -19.45
CA GLN A 840 -24.91 -11.48 -18.97
C GLN A 840 -24.91 -11.38 -17.44
#